data_AF-A0A327LTQ7-F1
#
_entry.id   AF-A0A327LTQ7-F1
#
_cell.length_a   1.000
_cell.length_b   1.000
_cell.length_c   1.000
_cell.angle_alpha   90.00
_cell.angle_beta   90.00
_cell.angle_gamma   90.00
#
_symmetry.space_group_name_H-M   'P 1'
#
loop_
_entity.id
_entity.type
_entity.pdbx_description
1 polymer ?
#
loop_
_entity_poly.entity_id
_entity_poly.type
_entity_poly.pdbx_seq_one_letter_code
_entity_poly.pdbx_strand_id
1 'polypeptide(L)'
;MNDAATSQILDEILPRISSLPDPYPRYVVFVSATDGDNRARVKTITASSLIGLREGLQEKELAQLLSARHVRLDWVTSVQVISFAAYKAALQKVKRNYSRKGVSLDADFRHAVTEGELNGSALFYKGAQVPHCEINLNNFGVYWKRRFGQTFEPPENSDTVYLFTSDGLFSDRDNGELHTLMPSGLNGGRRVFDLNQAGNLDFLILESATYLAAQVNENGMFHYGRYPCFDRPINHYNTLRHASSTYALCEAYELIQSDDIRVAIERSLKRIAKYLVKYSNGPAGASAYLMDTGKEVKLGGNAVAILAYCKFSEVTGDKSVLELARRLGNGILSMQQENGGFCHILDADSLTPKEDFRTIYYDGEAAFGLMRLYGATGEKRWLDAARRAVDHFISKDYWQYNDHWLAYCVNELSCYHSDPEYVSFGVRNVRDYLPFIRDRITTFPTLLELCCATRLLVQRSLQDPSLVPVVDALDLSAFREAMEHRAQYLTNGFFFPEVAMYFRNPASVTGSFFIRHHGFRVRIDDVEHYLSGLIAYRSYLKERDSFIDCCEQQKRRLADRARQARWSSTDITSLLEGAEWLRPPTSALELNGVSTYAPSFREDDIVFARHPDDRFGIPYEELEENQIIPRLAIVSNDGGVSVKADSVLRVPDMRAALIALAKDARKSLTGPVVGVTGSAGKTSVTAMIAHCLGGVGKVHSTRFSANMVRGLAWNLCCAPVDTEYCVLEMAIGQMQENTRLARPDIALFTNIHPAHLIHHKDTATIARRKAHIFSAMPDDGVAILNRNMNEYEIVEAAAKDKGLRVVTYGWSDASDIFPIVSTPSAQEVTLEAFGKRHVVPIVGAGSYAVENTMAVVAVISVLRQPIEPVLKRLTTFARDIGRGQIIELATPGTPARIIDHSYNANPASMRAALDEMFAMPCSGKRVAILGDMAELGEESQSEHTELLKFLEEKPLESVYLVGDEFKASISAVGDDGRFRTTDLGDLENILTQQVSPGDVILVKGSNSTGLFQHLEKFRTS
;
A
#
# COMPACT_ATOMS: atom_id res chain seq x y z
N MET A 1 -17.28 -56.96 0.75
CA MET A 1 -18.11 -56.37 -0.31
C MET A 1 -17.41 -55.09 -0.73
N ASN A 2 -16.63 -55.13 -1.82
CA ASN A 2 -16.05 -53.92 -2.40
C ASN A 2 -17.13 -53.29 -3.28
N ASP A 3 -17.65 -52.15 -2.84
CA ASP A 3 -18.46 -51.26 -3.67
C ASP A 3 -17.62 -50.81 -4.88
N ALA A 4 -18.18 -50.90 -6.09
CA ALA A 4 -17.50 -50.53 -7.33
C ALA A 4 -17.01 -49.07 -7.29
N ALA A 5 -17.78 -48.19 -6.63
CA ALA A 5 -17.40 -46.79 -6.43
C ALA A 5 -16.12 -46.63 -5.57
N THR A 6 -15.97 -47.46 -4.53
CA THR A 6 -14.77 -47.45 -3.69
C THR A 6 -13.53 -47.92 -4.45
N SER A 7 -13.67 -48.93 -5.33
CA SER A 7 -12.55 -49.37 -6.18
C SER A 7 -12.12 -48.29 -7.15
N GLN A 8 -13.10 -47.61 -7.78
CA GLN A 8 -12.85 -46.52 -8.71
C GLN A 8 -12.10 -45.35 -8.06
N ILE A 9 -12.51 -44.93 -6.86
CA ILE A 9 -11.83 -43.87 -6.08
C ILE A 9 -10.36 -44.24 -5.83
N LEU A 10 -10.08 -45.50 -5.46
CA LEU A 10 -8.71 -45.95 -5.18
C LEU A 10 -7.85 -45.98 -6.46
N ASP A 11 -8.41 -46.45 -7.57
CA ASP A 11 -7.70 -46.52 -8.85
C ASP A 11 -7.35 -45.13 -9.40
N GLU A 12 -8.21 -44.12 -9.16
CA GLU A 12 -7.95 -42.74 -9.58
C GLU A 12 -6.96 -42.01 -8.66
N ILE A 13 -6.97 -42.30 -7.36
CA ILE A 13 -6.17 -41.56 -6.37
C ILE A 13 -4.76 -42.10 -6.25
N LEU A 14 -4.56 -43.42 -6.22
CA LEU A 14 -3.25 -44.02 -5.96
C LEU A 14 -2.12 -43.49 -6.88
N PRO A 15 -2.34 -43.25 -8.19
CA PRO A 15 -1.31 -42.66 -9.06
C PRO A 15 -0.92 -41.22 -8.70
N ARG A 16 -1.76 -40.50 -7.93
CA ARG A 16 -1.60 -39.07 -7.59
C ARG A 16 -0.89 -38.85 -6.25
N ILE A 17 -0.77 -39.89 -5.44
CA ILE A 17 -0.18 -39.80 -4.10
C ILE A 17 1.34 -39.67 -4.21
N SER A 18 1.88 -38.55 -3.72
CA SER A 18 3.32 -38.34 -3.63
C SER A 18 3.94 -39.12 -2.48
N SER A 19 5.18 -39.59 -2.67
CA SER A 19 5.95 -40.20 -1.59
C SER A 19 6.75 -39.17 -0.81
N LEU A 20 6.88 -39.37 0.50
CA LEU A 20 7.80 -38.64 1.36
C LEU A 20 9.21 -39.28 1.36
N PRO A 21 10.26 -38.48 1.56
CA PRO A 21 11.62 -38.99 1.76
C PRO A 21 11.79 -39.58 3.16
N ASP A 22 12.86 -40.35 3.36
CA ASP A 22 13.30 -40.76 4.69
C ASP A 22 13.55 -39.52 5.59
N PRO A 23 13.27 -39.59 6.91
CA PRO A 23 12.90 -40.76 7.70
C PRO A 23 11.38 -41.00 7.85
N TYR A 24 10.54 -40.34 7.05
CA TYR A 24 9.08 -40.43 7.19
C TYR A 24 8.53 -41.70 6.56
N PRO A 25 7.33 -42.19 6.97
CA PRO A 25 6.63 -43.21 6.20
C PRO A 25 6.45 -42.74 4.76
N ARG A 26 6.80 -43.62 3.80
CA ARG A 26 6.85 -43.27 2.38
C ARG A 26 5.52 -42.69 1.87
N TYR A 27 4.40 -43.19 2.36
CA TYR A 27 3.07 -42.67 2.05
C TYR A 27 2.31 -42.42 3.35
N VAL A 28 1.73 -41.23 3.50
CA VAL A 28 0.89 -40.84 4.63
C VAL A 28 -0.41 -40.27 4.09
N VAL A 29 -1.54 -40.92 4.41
CA VAL A 29 -2.87 -40.55 3.93
C VAL A 29 -3.86 -40.44 5.10
N PHE A 30 -4.63 -39.36 5.11
CA PHE A 30 -5.75 -39.15 6.01
C PHE A 30 -7.06 -39.42 5.29
N VAL A 31 -7.86 -40.35 5.83
CA VAL A 31 -9.22 -40.65 5.36
C VAL A 31 -10.22 -39.98 6.29
N SER A 32 -10.84 -38.89 5.84
CA SER A 32 -11.90 -38.18 6.55
C SER A 32 -13.25 -38.54 5.94
N ALA A 33 -14.22 -39.00 6.74
CA ALA A 33 -15.52 -39.44 6.21
C ALA A 33 -16.69 -39.02 7.11
N THR A 34 -17.80 -38.61 6.50
CA THR A 34 -19.04 -38.21 7.18
C THR A 34 -20.30 -38.64 6.41
N ASP A 35 -21.42 -38.75 7.12
CA ASP A 35 -22.78 -38.86 6.60
C ASP A 35 -23.40 -37.49 6.20
N GLY A 36 -22.68 -36.39 6.43
CA GLY A 36 -23.12 -35.01 6.18
C GLY A 36 -23.79 -34.34 7.37
N ASP A 37 -24.27 -35.12 8.35
CA ASP A 37 -24.97 -34.61 9.54
C ASP A 37 -24.05 -34.58 10.77
N ASN A 38 -23.11 -35.51 10.83
CA ASN A 38 -22.18 -35.67 11.93
C ASN A 38 -20.77 -35.22 11.56
N ARG A 39 -19.99 -34.76 12.54
CA ARG A 39 -18.57 -34.45 12.31
C ARG A 39 -17.83 -35.65 11.72
N ALA A 40 -16.99 -35.40 10.72
CA ALA A 40 -16.18 -36.40 10.07
C ALA A 40 -15.31 -37.19 11.06
N ARG A 41 -15.22 -38.49 10.83
CA ARG A 41 -14.23 -39.37 11.45
C ARG A 41 -12.99 -39.36 10.57
N VAL A 42 -11.83 -39.20 11.18
CA VAL A 42 -10.55 -39.20 10.47
C VAL A 42 -9.74 -40.42 10.90
N LYS A 43 -9.11 -41.09 9.95
CA LYS A 43 -8.13 -42.17 10.15
C LYS A 43 -6.85 -41.86 9.39
N THR A 44 -5.71 -42.25 9.95
CA THR A 44 -4.40 -42.06 9.32
C THR A 44 -3.88 -43.41 8.88
N ILE A 45 -3.38 -43.49 7.65
CA ILE A 45 -2.77 -44.68 7.08
C ILE A 45 -1.35 -44.31 6.64
N THR A 46 -0.40 -45.15 7.01
CA THR A 46 0.99 -45.02 6.60
C THR A 46 1.44 -46.30 5.90
N ALA A 47 2.17 -46.19 4.80
CA ALA A 47 2.67 -47.34 4.06
C ALA A 47 4.06 -47.11 3.46
N SER A 48 4.83 -48.19 3.29
CA SER A 48 6.14 -48.18 2.63
C SER A 48 6.06 -48.39 1.11
N SER A 49 4.89 -48.79 0.59
CA SER A 49 4.63 -49.02 -0.83
C SER A 49 3.18 -48.66 -1.20
N LEU A 50 2.90 -48.36 -2.48
CA LEU A 50 1.54 -48.12 -2.97
C LEU A 50 0.64 -49.37 -2.86
N ILE A 51 1.23 -50.57 -2.96
CA ILE A 51 0.50 -51.84 -2.78
C ILE A 51 0.02 -51.95 -1.34
N GLY A 52 0.92 -51.75 -0.36
CA GLY A 52 0.55 -51.75 1.05
C GLY A 52 -0.45 -50.66 1.40
N LEU A 53 -0.37 -49.49 0.76
CA LEU A 53 -1.37 -48.42 0.93
C LEU A 53 -2.75 -48.85 0.42
N ARG A 54 -2.82 -49.49 -0.75
CA ARG A 54 -4.07 -50.02 -1.32
C ARG A 54 -4.69 -51.07 -0.40
N GLU A 55 -3.89 -52.01 0.08
CA GLU A 55 -4.33 -53.05 1.02
C GLU A 55 -4.86 -52.44 2.32
N GLY A 56 -4.14 -51.47 2.89
CA GLY A 56 -4.58 -50.74 4.10
C GLY A 56 -5.91 -50.00 3.90
N LEU A 57 -6.09 -49.34 2.75
CA LEU A 57 -7.35 -48.66 2.41
C LEU A 57 -8.53 -49.64 2.22
N GLN A 58 -8.25 -50.91 1.91
CA GLN A 58 -9.26 -51.96 1.76
C GLN A 58 -9.57 -52.72 3.05
N GLU A 59 -8.89 -52.42 4.16
CA GLU A 59 -9.26 -52.96 5.47
C GLU A 59 -10.71 -52.62 5.81
N LYS A 60 -11.40 -53.57 6.45
CA LYS A 60 -12.86 -53.52 6.65
C LYS A 60 -13.35 -52.19 7.27
N GLU A 61 -12.63 -51.64 8.25
CA GLU A 61 -13.01 -50.38 8.91
C GLU A 61 -12.88 -49.18 7.95
N LEU A 62 -11.81 -49.11 7.17
CA LEU A 62 -11.55 -48.04 6.21
C LEU A 62 -12.43 -48.15 4.97
N ALA A 63 -12.66 -49.36 4.47
CA ALA A 63 -13.62 -49.62 3.40
C ALA A 63 -15.02 -49.12 3.78
N GLN A 64 -15.41 -49.26 5.06
CA GLN A 64 -16.67 -48.70 5.55
C GLN A 64 -16.66 -47.16 5.55
N LEU A 65 -15.56 -46.51 5.98
CA LEU A 65 -15.45 -45.05 5.90
C LEU A 65 -15.47 -44.53 4.45
N LEU A 66 -14.81 -45.22 3.53
CA LEU A 66 -14.80 -44.88 2.11
C LEU A 66 -16.20 -45.00 1.47
N SER A 67 -17.12 -45.74 2.08
CA SER A 67 -18.52 -45.85 1.64
C SER A 67 -19.44 -44.74 2.17
N ALA A 68 -18.92 -43.80 2.98
CA ALA A 68 -19.71 -42.69 3.51
C ALA A 68 -20.16 -41.71 2.41
N ARG A 69 -21.19 -40.92 2.72
CA ARG A 69 -21.76 -39.90 1.83
C ARG A 69 -20.72 -38.91 1.31
N HIS A 70 -19.89 -38.39 2.22
CA HIS A 70 -18.82 -37.46 1.90
C HIS A 70 -17.49 -38.01 2.39
N VAL A 71 -16.52 -38.13 1.50
CA VAL A 71 -15.19 -38.71 1.78
C VAL A 71 -14.11 -37.77 1.29
N ARG A 72 -13.15 -37.45 2.15
CA ARG A 72 -11.97 -36.65 1.82
C ARG A 72 -10.71 -37.44 2.12
N LEU A 73 -9.81 -37.45 1.15
CA LEU A 73 -8.52 -38.10 1.21
C LEU A 73 -7.43 -37.03 1.10
N ASP A 74 -6.63 -36.84 2.14
CA ASP A 74 -5.49 -35.92 2.14
C ASP A 74 -4.19 -36.73 2.22
N TRP A 75 -3.24 -36.52 1.31
CA TRP A 75 -1.90 -37.11 1.40
C TRP A 75 -0.84 -36.04 1.62
N VAL A 76 0.16 -36.39 2.44
CA VAL A 76 1.20 -35.44 2.84
C VAL A 76 2.17 -35.19 1.68
N THR A 77 2.40 -33.92 1.36
CA THR A 77 3.27 -33.48 0.25
C THR A 77 4.59 -32.88 0.73
N SER A 78 4.60 -32.24 1.90
CA SER A 78 5.83 -31.71 2.49
C SER A 78 5.76 -31.71 4.01
N VAL A 79 6.93 -31.81 4.63
CA VAL A 79 7.11 -31.82 6.08
C VAL A 79 8.18 -30.82 6.45
N GLN A 80 7.88 -29.94 7.40
CA GLN A 80 8.80 -29.00 8.01
C GLN A 80 8.99 -29.37 9.47
N VAL A 81 10.24 -29.67 9.83
CA VAL A 81 10.63 -29.99 11.21
C VAL A 81 10.93 -28.69 11.96
N ILE A 82 10.38 -28.54 13.16
CA ILE A 82 10.58 -27.35 14.00
C ILE A 82 10.48 -27.73 15.48
N SER A 83 11.16 -27.00 16.36
CA SER A 83 10.95 -27.17 17.81
C SER A 83 9.58 -26.64 18.22
N PHE A 84 8.99 -27.22 19.25
CA PHE A 84 7.69 -26.79 19.75
C PHE A 84 7.72 -25.34 20.25
N ALA A 85 8.83 -24.90 20.85
CA ALA A 85 9.03 -23.50 21.23
C ALA A 85 8.96 -22.54 20.03
N ALA A 86 9.68 -22.85 18.94
CA ALA A 86 9.67 -22.03 17.74
C ALA A 86 8.29 -22.08 17.04
N TYR A 87 7.61 -23.22 17.09
CA TYR A 87 6.24 -23.34 16.55
C TYR A 87 5.25 -22.44 17.31
N LYS A 88 5.27 -22.44 18.65
CA LYS A 88 4.44 -21.53 19.46
C LYS A 88 4.71 -20.06 19.13
N ALA A 89 5.98 -19.68 18.99
CA ALA A 89 6.36 -18.34 18.59
C ALA A 89 5.86 -17.98 17.18
N ALA A 90 5.87 -18.94 16.25
CA ALA A 90 5.34 -18.75 14.89
C ALA A 90 3.81 -18.56 14.90
N LEU A 91 3.07 -19.33 15.71
CA LEU A 91 1.61 -19.20 15.81
C LEU A 91 1.19 -17.79 16.27
N GLN A 92 1.96 -17.14 17.15
CA GLN A 92 1.71 -15.78 17.61
C GLN A 92 1.80 -14.72 16.50
N LYS A 93 2.54 -15.02 15.42
CA LYS A 93 2.65 -14.15 14.23
C LYS A 93 1.52 -14.39 13.21
N VAL A 94 0.73 -15.45 13.40
CA VAL A 94 -0.36 -15.83 12.48
C VAL A 94 -1.68 -15.34 13.04
N LYS A 95 -2.48 -14.63 12.24
CA LYS A 95 -3.83 -14.19 12.62
C LYS A 95 -4.66 -15.38 13.10
N ARG A 96 -5.48 -15.18 14.14
CA ARG A 96 -6.35 -16.21 14.70
C ARG A 96 -7.13 -16.97 13.62
N ASN A 97 -7.08 -18.30 13.66
CA ASN A 97 -7.68 -19.26 12.71
C ASN A 97 -7.07 -19.25 11.29
N TYR A 98 -5.93 -18.59 11.06
CA TYR A 98 -5.25 -18.59 9.74
C TYR A 98 -4.03 -19.51 9.68
N SER A 99 -3.86 -20.44 10.63
CA SER A 99 -2.88 -21.52 10.46
C SER A 99 -3.33 -22.45 9.33
N ARG A 100 -2.45 -22.68 8.35
CA ARG A 100 -2.71 -23.42 7.09
C ARG A 100 -1.90 -24.72 6.94
N LYS A 101 -1.40 -25.25 8.05
CA LYS A 101 -0.61 -26.49 8.08
C LYS A 101 -1.22 -27.47 9.08
N GLY A 102 -1.15 -28.76 8.74
CA GLY A 102 -1.35 -29.83 9.70
C GLY A 102 -0.15 -29.94 10.65
N VAL A 103 -0.33 -30.65 11.76
CA VAL A 103 0.70 -30.85 12.78
C VAL A 103 0.75 -32.32 13.17
N SER A 104 1.95 -32.91 13.16
CA SER A 104 2.23 -34.20 13.79
C SER A 104 3.17 -34.03 14.97
N LEU A 105 2.93 -34.79 16.04
CA LEU A 105 3.80 -34.84 17.23
C LEU A 105 4.85 -35.95 17.16
N ASP A 106 4.83 -36.78 16.10
CA ASP A 106 5.81 -37.82 15.84
C ASP A 106 6.10 -37.97 14.34
N ALA A 107 7.29 -38.49 14.02
CA ALA A 107 7.75 -38.67 12.64
C ALA A 107 6.98 -39.77 11.88
N ASP A 108 6.33 -40.69 12.60
CA ASP A 108 5.54 -41.78 12.04
C ASP A 108 4.08 -41.39 11.75
N PHE A 109 3.70 -40.13 12.01
CA PHE A 109 2.35 -39.60 11.83
C PHE A 109 1.25 -40.34 12.61
N ARG A 110 1.61 -41.01 13.72
CA ARG A 110 0.63 -41.67 14.60
C ARG A 110 -0.27 -40.66 15.30
N HIS A 111 0.30 -39.51 15.66
CA HIS A 111 -0.35 -38.38 16.31
C HIS A 111 -0.36 -37.15 15.41
N ALA A 112 -0.94 -37.30 14.22
CA ALA A 112 -1.08 -36.24 13.24
C ALA A 112 -2.51 -35.70 13.16
N VAL A 113 -2.63 -34.38 13.06
CA VAL A 113 -3.89 -33.62 13.00
C VAL A 113 -3.87 -32.72 11.77
N THR A 114 -4.88 -32.86 10.91
CA THR A 114 -5.02 -32.07 9.67
C THR A 114 -5.44 -30.62 9.93
N GLU A 115 -5.27 -29.72 8.95
CA GLU A 115 -5.80 -28.33 9.04
C GLU A 115 -7.31 -28.31 9.34
N GLY A 116 -8.07 -29.19 8.66
CA GLY A 116 -9.51 -29.30 8.84
C GLY A 116 -9.89 -29.62 10.29
N GLU A 117 -9.21 -30.59 10.89
CA GLU A 117 -9.43 -30.98 12.29
C GLU A 117 -9.03 -29.88 13.29
N LEU A 118 -7.89 -29.22 13.06
CA LEU A 118 -7.42 -28.09 13.88
C LEU A 118 -8.46 -26.96 13.92
N ASN A 119 -9.03 -26.62 12.77
CA ASN A 119 -10.03 -25.56 12.65
C ASN A 119 -11.41 -26.00 13.18
N GLY A 120 -11.92 -27.14 12.73
CA GLY A 120 -13.26 -27.64 13.10
C GLY A 120 -13.40 -27.97 14.59
N SER A 121 -12.29 -28.26 15.26
CA SER A 121 -12.23 -28.49 16.71
C SER A 121 -11.65 -27.30 17.50
N ALA A 122 -11.43 -26.15 16.85
CA ALA A 122 -10.98 -24.90 17.48
C ALA A 122 -9.69 -25.08 18.32
N LEU A 123 -8.75 -25.88 17.83
CA LEU A 123 -7.54 -26.29 18.57
C LEU A 123 -6.55 -25.13 18.74
N PHE A 124 -6.56 -24.15 17.85
CA PHE A 124 -5.75 -22.92 17.94
C PHE A 124 -6.55 -21.64 18.25
N TYR A 125 -7.76 -21.79 18.78
CA TYR A 125 -8.66 -20.67 19.07
C TYR A 125 -8.84 -20.49 20.58
N LYS A 126 -8.32 -19.39 21.12
CA LYS A 126 -8.44 -19.00 22.54
C LYS A 126 -9.51 -17.95 22.82
N GLY A 127 -10.29 -17.56 21.81
CA GLY A 127 -11.38 -16.58 21.94
C GLY A 127 -11.19 -15.34 21.08
N ALA A 128 -12.22 -14.49 21.06
CA ALA A 128 -12.27 -13.31 20.19
C ALA A 128 -11.28 -12.20 20.59
N GLN A 129 -10.77 -12.23 21.83
CA GLN A 129 -9.83 -11.24 22.36
C GLN A 129 -8.36 -11.55 22.04
N VAL A 130 -8.05 -12.78 21.60
CA VAL A 130 -6.68 -13.16 21.22
C VAL A 130 -6.54 -12.98 19.70
N PRO A 131 -5.74 -12.04 19.18
CA PRO A 131 -5.74 -11.71 17.75
C PRO A 131 -4.99 -12.73 16.86
N HIS A 132 -4.21 -13.63 17.48
CA HIS A 132 -3.35 -14.60 16.82
C HIS A 132 -3.76 -16.05 17.12
N CYS A 133 -3.13 -17.02 16.45
CA CYS A 133 -3.30 -18.44 16.76
C CYS A 133 -2.61 -18.78 18.07
N GLU A 134 -3.29 -19.54 18.94
CA GLU A 134 -2.71 -19.98 20.21
C GLU A 134 -3.32 -21.33 20.61
N ILE A 135 -2.48 -22.23 21.12
CA ILE A 135 -2.85 -23.58 21.51
C ILE A 135 -3.92 -23.56 22.61
N ASN A 136 -5.07 -24.18 22.33
CA ASN A 136 -6.15 -24.36 23.29
C ASN A 136 -6.09 -25.77 23.91
N LEU A 137 -5.38 -25.88 25.04
CA LEU A 137 -5.16 -27.16 25.74
C LEU A 137 -6.46 -27.89 26.11
N ASN A 138 -7.53 -27.16 26.47
CA ASN A 138 -8.82 -27.77 26.79
C ASN A 138 -9.44 -28.43 25.56
N ASN A 139 -9.44 -27.73 24.43
CA ASN A 139 -9.97 -28.28 23.19
C ASN A 139 -9.10 -29.45 22.68
N PHE A 140 -7.77 -29.34 22.82
CA PHE A 140 -6.85 -30.44 22.53
C PHE A 140 -7.17 -31.66 23.39
N GLY A 141 -7.34 -31.53 24.71
CA GLY A 141 -7.67 -32.67 25.60
C GLY A 141 -8.94 -33.40 25.18
N VAL A 142 -10.02 -32.67 24.87
CA VAL A 142 -11.29 -33.25 24.40
C VAL A 142 -11.13 -33.91 23.03
N TYR A 143 -10.47 -33.23 22.09
CA TYR A 143 -10.25 -33.73 20.74
C TYR A 143 -9.36 -34.99 20.73
N TRP A 144 -8.27 -34.98 21.49
CA TRP A 144 -7.26 -36.03 21.52
C TRP A 144 -7.82 -37.35 22.04
N LYS A 145 -8.56 -37.29 23.15
CA LYS A 145 -9.24 -38.46 23.70
C LYS A 145 -10.23 -39.05 22.71
N ARG A 146 -10.95 -38.21 21.95
CA ARG A 146 -11.88 -38.65 20.91
C ARG A 146 -11.18 -39.25 19.68
N ARG A 147 -10.08 -38.65 19.21
CA ARG A 147 -9.39 -39.03 17.97
C ARG A 147 -8.43 -40.20 18.14
N PHE A 148 -7.71 -40.25 19.25
CA PHE A 148 -6.62 -41.20 19.51
C PHE A 148 -6.88 -42.11 20.71
N GLY A 149 -7.95 -41.88 21.49
CA GLY A 149 -8.26 -42.69 22.67
C GLY A 149 -7.33 -42.44 23.87
N GLN A 150 -6.48 -41.42 23.80
CA GLN A 150 -5.44 -41.12 24.80
C GLN A 150 -5.63 -39.74 25.43
N THR A 151 -5.06 -39.54 26.62
CA THR A 151 -4.95 -38.20 27.22
C THR A 151 -3.96 -37.36 26.43
N PHE A 152 -4.26 -36.08 26.23
CA PHE A 152 -3.33 -35.16 25.55
C PHE A 152 -2.23 -34.72 26.51
N GLU A 153 -0.99 -35.05 26.17
CA GLU A 153 0.21 -34.54 26.83
C GLU A 153 0.87 -33.52 25.90
N PRO A 154 0.88 -32.22 26.24
CA PRO A 154 1.51 -31.20 25.40
C PRO A 154 3.01 -31.43 25.31
N PRO A 155 3.64 -31.27 24.12
CA PRO A 155 5.08 -31.39 23.98
C PRO A 155 5.85 -30.38 24.86
N GLU A 156 7.05 -30.75 25.27
CA GLU A 156 8.02 -29.84 25.88
C GLU A 156 8.58 -28.86 24.84
N ASN A 157 9.17 -27.75 25.30
CA ASN A 157 9.69 -26.72 24.40
C ASN A 157 10.79 -27.21 23.45
N SER A 158 11.61 -28.16 23.92
CA SER A 158 12.68 -28.81 23.16
C SER A 158 12.17 -29.87 22.19
N ASP A 159 10.93 -30.34 22.36
CA ASP A 159 10.40 -31.40 21.52
C ASP A 159 10.25 -30.95 20.08
N THR A 160 10.40 -31.92 19.19
CA THR A 160 10.25 -31.70 17.76
C THR A 160 8.79 -31.89 17.37
N VAL A 161 8.27 -30.99 16.54
CA VAL A 161 6.97 -31.12 15.88
C VAL A 161 7.13 -31.02 14.37
N TYR A 162 6.23 -31.69 13.65
CA TYR A 162 6.30 -31.85 12.21
C TYR A 162 5.10 -31.12 11.59
N LEU A 163 5.36 -29.96 11.00
CA LEU A 163 4.34 -29.19 10.30
C LEU A 163 4.23 -29.70 8.87
N PHE A 164 3.02 -30.03 8.42
CA PHE A 164 2.86 -30.65 7.11
C PHE A 164 1.83 -29.95 6.24
N THR A 165 2.05 -30.06 4.93
CA THR A 165 1.10 -29.68 3.88
C THR A 165 0.55 -30.94 3.24
N SER A 166 -0.67 -30.86 2.73
CA SER A 166 -1.30 -31.96 2.01
C SER A 166 -1.90 -31.49 0.70
N ASP A 167 -1.95 -32.43 -0.23
CA ASP A 167 -2.85 -32.41 -1.37
C ASP A 167 -4.01 -33.35 -1.06
N GLY A 168 -5.09 -33.28 -1.83
CA GLY A 168 -6.22 -34.15 -1.56
C GLY A 168 -7.25 -34.25 -2.65
N LEU A 169 -8.19 -35.16 -2.40
CA LEU A 169 -9.38 -35.38 -3.21
C LEU A 169 -10.60 -35.46 -2.29
N PHE A 170 -11.71 -34.93 -2.78
CA PHE A 170 -13.01 -35.03 -2.12
C PHE A 170 -14.00 -35.75 -3.04
N SER A 171 -14.66 -36.76 -2.50
CA SER A 171 -15.76 -37.47 -3.14
C SER A 171 -17.07 -37.03 -2.51
N ASP A 172 -17.93 -36.47 -3.35
CA ASP A 172 -19.30 -36.11 -3.02
C ASP A 172 -20.24 -37.14 -3.64
N ARG A 173 -20.78 -38.05 -2.82
CA ARG A 173 -21.66 -39.10 -3.33
C ARG A 173 -23.08 -38.63 -3.60
N ASP A 174 -23.46 -37.43 -3.17
CA ASP A 174 -24.80 -36.89 -3.44
C ASP A 174 -25.00 -36.60 -4.93
N ASN A 175 -23.95 -36.11 -5.59
CA ASN A 175 -23.93 -35.82 -7.01
C ASN A 175 -23.01 -36.75 -7.82
N GLY A 176 -22.24 -37.62 -7.14
CA GLY A 176 -21.33 -38.57 -7.78
C GLY A 176 -20.04 -37.92 -8.29
N GLU A 177 -19.70 -36.73 -7.81
CA GLU A 177 -18.54 -35.97 -8.27
C GLU A 177 -17.28 -36.23 -7.44
N LEU A 178 -16.13 -36.16 -8.12
CA LEU A 178 -14.80 -36.19 -7.52
C LEU A 178 -14.11 -34.85 -7.74
N HIS A 179 -13.76 -34.19 -6.65
CA HIS A 179 -13.14 -32.87 -6.66
C HIS A 179 -11.69 -32.95 -6.22
N THR A 180 -10.78 -32.50 -7.09
CA THR A 180 -9.39 -32.25 -6.68
C THR A 180 -9.35 -31.05 -5.74
N LEU A 181 -8.70 -31.23 -4.59
CA LEU A 181 -8.49 -30.17 -3.62
C LEU A 181 -7.21 -29.41 -3.94
N MET A 182 -7.27 -28.09 -3.86
CA MET A 182 -6.11 -27.23 -4.00
C MET A 182 -5.08 -27.55 -2.92
N PRO A 183 -3.79 -27.54 -3.28
CA PRO A 183 -2.68 -27.76 -2.35
C PRO A 183 -2.61 -26.65 -1.30
N SER A 184 -1.77 -26.83 -0.27
CA SER A 184 -1.62 -25.88 0.84
C SER A 184 -1.46 -24.40 0.44
N GLY A 185 -1.88 -23.51 1.35
CA GLY A 185 -1.85 -22.06 1.13
C GLY A 185 -3.15 -21.42 1.58
N LEU A 186 -3.45 -20.20 1.11
CA LEU A 186 -4.73 -19.55 1.42
C LEU A 186 -5.91 -20.37 0.86
N ASN A 187 -5.73 -20.96 -0.31
CA ASN A 187 -6.76 -21.74 -0.98
C ASN A 187 -6.77 -23.23 -0.64
N GLY A 188 -5.83 -23.70 0.19
CA GLY A 188 -5.62 -25.12 0.42
C GLY A 188 -6.79 -25.85 1.06
N GLY A 189 -6.96 -27.11 0.67
CA GLY A 189 -7.95 -28.03 1.22
C GLY A 189 -9.39 -27.77 0.76
N ARG A 190 -9.58 -27.09 -0.38
CA ARG A 190 -10.88 -26.82 -1.01
C ARG A 190 -10.82 -27.16 -2.49
N ARG A 191 -11.96 -27.53 -3.09
CA ARG A 191 -12.02 -27.80 -4.53
C ARG A 191 -11.54 -26.62 -5.37
N VAL A 192 -10.95 -26.90 -6.53
CA VAL A 192 -10.70 -25.87 -7.55
C VAL A 192 -12.05 -25.29 -7.99
N PHE A 193 -12.20 -23.97 -7.87
CA PHE A 193 -13.50 -23.31 -8.08
C PHE A 193 -13.27 -21.92 -8.68
N ASP A 194 -13.51 -21.76 -9.98
CA ASP A 194 -13.31 -20.49 -10.70
C ASP A 194 -14.65 -19.74 -10.85
N LEU A 195 -14.74 -18.55 -10.26
CA LEU A 195 -15.95 -17.73 -10.33
C LEU A 195 -16.16 -17.05 -11.69
N ASN A 196 -15.17 -17.07 -12.58
CA ASN A 196 -15.38 -16.59 -13.94
C ASN A 196 -16.29 -17.54 -14.76
N GLN A 197 -16.51 -18.76 -14.28
CA GLN A 197 -17.50 -19.67 -14.85
C GLN A 197 -18.87 -19.35 -14.24
N ALA A 198 -19.81 -18.91 -15.07
CA ALA A 198 -21.14 -18.48 -14.62
C ALA A 198 -21.86 -19.55 -13.77
N GLY A 199 -21.73 -20.84 -14.12
CA GLY A 199 -22.33 -21.93 -13.34
C GLY A 199 -21.83 -22.04 -11.90
N ASN A 200 -20.53 -21.77 -11.66
CA ASN A 200 -19.96 -21.79 -10.31
C ASN A 200 -20.46 -20.61 -9.47
N LEU A 201 -20.57 -19.43 -10.07
CA LEU A 201 -21.11 -18.26 -9.40
C LEU A 201 -22.60 -18.45 -9.07
N ASP A 202 -23.37 -18.96 -10.03
CA ASP A 202 -24.80 -19.25 -9.86
C ASP A 202 -25.03 -20.29 -8.76
N PHE A 203 -24.16 -21.31 -8.67
CA PHE A 203 -24.17 -22.27 -7.57
C PHE A 203 -24.00 -21.60 -6.20
N LEU A 204 -23.00 -20.72 -6.01
CA LEU A 204 -22.80 -20.06 -4.71
C LEU A 204 -23.98 -19.16 -4.33
N ILE A 205 -24.54 -18.44 -5.29
CA ILE A 205 -25.71 -17.57 -5.08
C ILE A 205 -26.92 -18.42 -4.66
N LEU A 206 -27.18 -19.52 -5.37
CA LEU A 206 -28.29 -20.42 -5.07
C LEU A 206 -28.16 -21.06 -3.69
N GLU A 207 -27.00 -21.65 -3.37
CA GLU A 207 -26.76 -22.32 -2.10
C GLU A 207 -26.89 -21.36 -0.91
N SER A 208 -26.27 -20.18 -1.01
CA SER A 208 -26.30 -19.21 0.09
C SER A 208 -27.66 -18.53 0.26
N ALA A 209 -28.39 -18.28 -0.83
CA ALA A 209 -29.77 -17.79 -0.75
C ALA A 209 -30.72 -18.83 -0.14
N THR A 210 -30.57 -20.10 -0.53
CA THR A 210 -31.33 -21.23 0.04
C THR A 210 -31.03 -21.39 1.52
N TYR A 211 -29.75 -21.35 1.91
CA TYR A 211 -29.34 -21.38 3.31
C TYR A 211 -29.97 -20.23 4.12
N LEU A 212 -29.88 -19.00 3.59
CA LEU A 212 -30.36 -17.80 4.27
C LEU A 212 -31.89 -17.80 4.40
N ALA A 213 -32.63 -18.24 3.37
CA ALA A 213 -34.07 -18.40 3.41
C ALA A 213 -34.51 -19.46 4.44
N ALA A 214 -33.77 -20.57 4.54
CA ALA A 214 -34.02 -21.62 5.54
C ALA A 214 -33.78 -21.14 6.98
N GLN A 215 -33.06 -20.03 7.19
CA GLN A 215 -32.94 -19.44 8.52
C GLN A 215 -34.22 -18.71 8.95
N VAL A 216 -35.13 -18.35 8.05
CA VAL A 216 -36.39 -17.67 8.42
C VAL A 216 -37.38 -18.68 9.00
N ASN A 217 -37.63 -18.57 10.30
CA ASN A 217 -38.57 -19.45 11.00
C ASN A 217 -40.04 -19.11 10.70
N GLU A 218 -40.96 -19.91 11.23
CA GLU A 218 -42.42 -19.74 11.03
C GLU A 218 -42.95 -18.39 11.52
N ASN A 219 -42.31 -17.78 12.53
CA ASN A 219 -42.66 -16.45 13.04
C ASN A 219 -42.05 -15.30 12.22
N GLY A 220 -41.36 -15.62 11.12
CA GLY A 220 -40.67 -14.66 10.25
C GLY A 220 -39.37 -14.12 10.84
N MET A 221 -38.86 -14.67 11.94
CA MET A 221 -37.55 -14.29 12.51
C MET A 221 -36.46 -15.21 11.97
N PHE A 222 -35.29 -14.66 11.69
CA PHE A 222 -34.13 -15.49 11.37
C PHE A 222 -33.62 -16.29 12.60
N HIS A 223 -33.15 -17.52 12.38
CA HIS A 223 -32.12 -18.12 13.19
C HIS A 223 -30.84 -17.31 12.97
N TYR A 224 -30.53 -16.44 13.93
CA TYR A 224 -29.61 -15.31 13.72
C TYR A 224 -28.18 -15.71 13.34
N GLY A 225 -27.72 -16.87 13.81
CA GLY A 225 -26.41 -17.40 13.45
C GLY A 225 -25.92 -18.44 14.46
N ARG A 226 -24.73 -18.98 14.19
CA ARG A 226 -24.11 -20.04 14.98
C ARG A 226 -22.58 -20.00 14.98
N TYR A 227 -21.99 -20.64 15.99
CA TYR A 227 -20.56 -20.96 16.09
C TYR A 227 -20.32 -22.43 15.70
N PRO A 228 -19.89 -22.72 14.46
CA PRO A 228 -19.91 -24.08 13.91
C PRO A 228 -18.94 -25.06 14.60
N CYS A 229 -17.85 -24.57 15.17
CA CYS A 229 -16.89 -25.40 15.91
C CYS A 229 -17.55 -26.17 17.07
N PHE A 230 -18.60 -25.57 17.65
CA PHE A 230 -19.28 -26.06 18.86
C PHE A 230 -20.76 -26.40 18.64
N ASP A 231 -21.31 -26.09 17.46
CA ASP A 231 -22.76 -26.09 17.17
C ASP A 231 -23.58 -25.32 18.22
N ARG A 232 -23.22 -24.05 18.43
CA ARG A 232 -23.90 -23.17 19.39
C ARG A 232 -24.58 -22.01 18.68
N PRO A 233 -25.86 -21.71 18.97
CA PRO A 233 -26.54 -20.54 18.42
C PRO A 233 -25.96 -19.23 18.97
N ILE A 234 -26.14 -18.14 18.23
CA ILE A 234 -25.84 -16.78 18.69
C ILE A 234 -27.09 -16.23 19.39
N ASN A 235 -26.97 -15.90 20.69
CA ASN A 235 -28.11 -15.55 21.54
C ASN A 235 -28.49 -14.05 21.54
N HIS A 236 -27.80 -13.20 20.78
CA HIS A 236 -28.12 -11.79 20.63
C HIS A 236 -28.76 -11.54 19.26
N TYR A 237 -29.81 -10.73 19.20
CA TYR A 237 -30.54 -10.43 17.97
C TYR A 237 -30.46 -8.94 17.64
N ASN A 238 -30.26 -8.64 16.36
CA ASN A 238 -30.20 -7.27 15.85
C ASN A 238 -31.21 -7.15 14.70
N THR A 239 -32.14 -6.21 14.81
CA THR A 239 -33.23 -6.07 13.83
C THR A 239 -32.81 -5.37 12.55
N LEU A 240 -31.79 -4.51 12.57
CA LEU A 240 -31.19 -3.94 11.35
C LEU A 240 -30.70 -5.08 10.45
N ARG A 241 -29.96 -6.04 11.02
CA ARG A 241 -29.45 -7.21 10.28
C ARG A 241 -30.55 -8.13 9.76
N HIS A 242 -31.67 -8.22 10.46
CA HIS A 242 -32.84 -8.95 9.98
C HIS A 242 -33.39 -8.31 8.70
N ALA A 243 -33.53 -6.98 8.69
CA ALA A 243 -34.04 -6.25 7.54
C ALA A 243 -33.07 -6.28 6.35
N SER A 244 -31.77 -6.09 6.60
CA SER A 244 -30.74 -6.12 5.56
C SER A 244 -30.59 -7.53 4.95
N SER A 245 -30.66 -8.60 5.76
CA SER A 245 -30.64 -9.98 5.24
C SER A 245 -31.90 -10.33 4.46
N THR A 246 -33.04 -9.69 4.77
CA THR A 246 -34.26 -9.81 3.97
C THR A 246 -34.10 -9.10 2.62
N TYR A 247 -33.42 -7.96 2.59
CA TYR A 247 -33.08 -7.26 1.34
C TYR A 247 -32.23 -8.15 0.41
N ALA A 248 -31.17 -8.80 0.91
CA ALA A 248 -30.36 -9.70 0.09
C ALA A 248 -31.16 -10.91 -0.43
N LEU A 249 -32.14 -11.42 0.33
CA LEU A 249 -33.06 -12.44 -0.19
C LEU A 249 -33.92 -11.90 -1.34
N CYS A 250 -34.38 -10.64 -1.28
CA CYS A 250 -35.09 -10.02 -2.40
C CYS A 250 -34.20 -9.89 -3.64
N GLU A 251 -32.92 -9.54 -3.48
CA GLU A 251 -31.94 -9.54 -4.58
C GLU A 251 -31.76 -10.94 -5.17
N ALA A 252 -31.63 -11.97 -4.33
CA ALA A 252 -31.51 -13.35 -4.79
C ALA A 252 -32.79 -13.85 -5.50
N TYR A 253 -33.97 -13.45 -5.04
CA TYR A 253 -35.25 -13.82 -5.65
C TYR A 253 -35.38 -13.30 -7.09
N GLU A 254 -34.82 -12.12 -7.40
CA GLU A 254 -34.78 -11.59 -8.77
C GLU A 254 -34.12 -12.57 -9.75
N LEU A 255 -33.09 -13.30 -9.28
CA LEU A 255 -32.33 -14.24 -10.10
C LEU A 255 -32.91 -15.66 -10.05
N ILE A 256 -33.31 -16.13 -8.88
CA ILE A 256 -33.65 -17.54 -8.62
C ILE A 256 -35.13 -17.82 -8.82
N GLN A 257 -36.00 -16.85 -8.49
CA GLN A 257 -37.46 -16.97 -8.55
C GLN A 257 -38.04 -18.20 -7.83
N SER A 258 -37.42 -18.63 -6.73
CA SER A 258 -37.89 -19.77 -5.90
C SER A 258 -39.05 -19.37 -4.99
N ASP A 259 -40.08 -20.22 -4.94
CA ASP A 259 -41.23 -20.07 -4.04
C ASP A 259 -40.83 -20.10 -2.56
N ASP A 260 -39.88 -20.96 -2.18
CA ASP A 260 -39.41 -21.07 -0.79
C ASP A 260 -38.74 -19.77 -0.33
N ILE A 261 -37.90 -19.18 -1.20
CA ILE A 261 -37.26 -17.89 -0.95
C ILE A 261 -38.32 -16.79 -0.82
N ARG A 262 -39.30 -16.75 -1.73
CA ARG A 262 -40.40 -15.79 -1.66
C ARG A 262 -41.18 -15.88 -0.35
N VAL A 263 -41.58 -17.09 0.04
CA VAL A 263 -42.35 -17.32 1.27
C VAL A 263 -41.52 -16.95 2.51
N ALA A 264 -40.20 -17.14 2.49
CA ALA A 264 -39.31 -16.65 3.55
C ALA A 264 -39.28 -15.10 3.62
N ILE A 265 -39.14 -14.42 2.48
CA ILE A 265 -39.16 -12.96 2.39
C ILE A 265 -40.48 -12.40 2.92
N GLU A 266 -41.62 -12.90 2.43
CA GLU A 266 -42.95 -12.42 2.82
C GLU A 266 -43.19 -12.58 4.34
N ARG A 267 -42.76 -13.71 4.92
CA ARG A 267 -42.81 -13.94 6.37
C ARG A 267 -41.96 -12.93 7.13
N SER A 268 -40.73 -12.68 6.67
CA SER A 268 -39.81 -11.73 7.28
C SER A 268 -40.34 -10.29 7.22
N LEU A 269 -40.78 -9.82 6.05
CA LEU A 269 -41.37 -8.50 5.87
C LEU A 269 -42.64 -8.31 6.72
N LYS A 270 -43.46 -9.35 6.86
CA LYS A 270 -44.63 -9.34 7.75
C LYS A 270 -44.22 -9.24 9.22
N ARG A 271 -43.12 -9.90 9.61
CA ARG A 271 -42.56 -9.81 10.97
C ARG A 271 -42.07 -8.39 11.27
N ILE A 272 -41.37 -7.75 10.34
CA ILE A 272 -40.94 -6.36 10.44
C ILE A 272 -42.15 -5.44 10.66
N ALA A 273 -43.10 -5.47 9.71
CA ALA A 273 -44.25 -4.57 9.70
C ALA A 273 -45.12 -4.67 10.96
N LYS A 274 -45.30 -5.88 11.50
CA LYS A 274 -46.23 -6.13 12.61
C LYS A 274 -45.58 -5.99 13.98
N TYR A 275 -44.30 -6.32 14.14
CA TYR A 275 -43.71 -6.51 15.47
C TYR A 275 -42.37 -5.80 15.70
N LEU A 276 -41.65 -5.40 14.64
CA LEU A 276 -40.33 -4.78 14.80
C LEU A 276 -40.34 -3.26 14.53
N VAL A 277 -41.48 -2.71 14.13
CA VAL A 277 -41.62 -1.29 13.84
C VAL A 277 -42.52 -0.61 14.87
N LYS A 278 -42.10 0.59 15.31
CA LYS A 278 -42.96 1.52 16.06
C LYS A 278 -43.53 2.56 15.11
N TYR A 279 -44.84 2.69 15.10
CA TYR A 279 -45.56 3.70 14.33
C TYR A 279 -45.77 4.96 15.17
N SER A 280 -45.61 6.13 14.54
CA SER A 280 -45.81 7.43 15.18
C SER A 280 -46.53 8.38 14.22
N ASN A 281 -47.44 9.20 14.75
CA ASN A 281 -48.07 10.28 13.99
C ASN A 281 -47.58 11.60 14.59
N GLY A 282 -46.49 12.13 14.02
CA GLY A 282 -45.87 13.36 14.48
C GLY A 282 -46.24 14.58 13.63
N PRO A 283 -45.71 15.77 13.97
CA PRO A 283 -45.95 17.01 13.21
C PRO A 283 -45.51 16.92 11.75
N ALA A 284 -44.52 16.07 11.45
CA ALA A 284 -43.99 15.81 10.11
C ALA A 284 -44.77 14.72 9.33
N GLY A 285 -45.88 14.20 9.89
CA GLY A 285 -46.71 13.15 9.27
C GLY A 285 -46.53 11.75 9.86
N ALA A 286 -47.19 10.77 9.24
CA ALA A 286 -47.13 9.36 9.64
C ALA A 286 -45.72 8.80 9.42
N SER A 287 -45.07 8.37 10.50
CA SER A 287 -43.69 7.88 10.51
C SER A 287 -43.59 6.50 11.14
N ALA A 288 -42.52 5.80 10.82
CA ALA A 288 -42.21 4.47 11.34
C ALA A 288 -40.73 4.37 11.68
N TYR A 289 -40.42 3.56 12.70
CA TYR A 289 -39.06 3.38 13.19
C TYR A 289 -38.80 1.90 13.47
N LEU A 290 -37.75 1.34 12.87
CA LEU A 290 -37.32 -0.03 13.14
C LEU A 290 -36.67 -0.08 14.53
N MET A 291 -37.27 -0.86 15.40
CA MET A 291 -36.91 -1.00 16.80
C MET A 291 -35.87 -2.09 16.96
N ASP A 292 -34.78 -1.81 17.68
CA ASP A 292 -33.79 -2.82 18.05
C ASP A 292 -34.02 -3.34 19.48
N THR A 293 -33.40 -4.48 19.80
CA THR A 293 -33.59 -5.20 21.07
C THR A 293 -33.15 -4.41 22.31
N GLY A 294 -32.36 -3.35 22.15
CA GLY A 294 -31.86 -2.49 23.22
C GLY A 294 -32.75 -1.29 23.59
N LYS A 295 -34.02 -1.26 23.14
CA LYS A 295 -34.88 -0.06 23.22
C LYS A 295 -34.25 1.16 22.53
N GLU A 296 -33.72 0.93 21.34
CA GLU A 296 -33.14 1.98 20.50
C GLU A 296 -33.73 1.89 19.10
N VAL A 297 -33.79 3.04 18.43
CA VAL A 297 -33.96 3.11 16.99
C VAL A 297 -32.61 3.49 16.40
N LYS A 298 -32.11 2.67 15.49
CA LYS A 298 -30.88 2.93 14.75
C LYS A 298 -31.23 3.48 13.38
N LEU A 299 -30.61 4.59 12.99
CA LEU A 299 -30.79 5.23 11.68
C LEU A 299 -30.70 4.21 10.54
N GLY A 300 -29.62 3.42 10.52
CA GLY A 300 -29.39 2.36 9.54
C GLY A 300 -30.49 1.31 9.48
N GLY A 301 -31.17 1.04 10.59
CA GLY A 301 -32.28 0.08 10.67
C GLY A 301 -33.46 0.49 9.80
N ASN A 302 -33.86 1.77 9.86
CA ASN A 302 -34.90 2.29 8.96
C ASN A 302 -34.48 2.16 7.50
N ALA A 303 -33.22 2.49 7.22
CA ALA A 303 -32.69 2.52 5.89
C ALA A 303 -32.70 1.15 5.22
N VAL A 304 -32.13 0.12 5.85
CA VAL A 304 -32.11 -1.23 5.27
C VAL A 304 -33.49 -1.88 5.21
N ALA A 305 -34.42 -1.49 6.09
CA ALA A 305 -35.82 -1.90 5.96
C ALA A 305 -36.49 -1.28 4.72
N ILE A 306 -36.21 -0.02 4.41
CA ILE A 306 -36.64 0.62 3.15
C ILE A 306 -36.07 -0.15 1.96
N LEU A 307 -34.79 -0.52 1.98
CA LEU A 307 -34.17 -1.31 0.91
C LEU A 307 -34.95 -2.60 0.66
N ALA A 308 -35.26 -3.36 1.71
CA ALA A 308 -36.01 -4.62 1.60
C ALA A 308 -37.40 -4.43 0.99
N TYR A 309 -38.17 -3.44 1.46
CA TYR A 309 -39.51 -3.18 0.92
C TYR A 309 -39.49 -2.65 -0.52
N CYS A 310 -38.54 -1.76 -0.85
CA CYS A 310 -38.38 -1.24 -2.20
C CYS A 310 -37.99 -2.37 -3.16
N LYS A 311 -37.01 -3.22 -2.80
CA LYS A 311 -36.59 -4.33 -3.65
C LYS A 311 -37.70 -5.37 -3.79
N PHE A 312 -38.43 -5.69 -2.72
CA PHE A 312 -39.59 -6.58 -2.82
C PHE A 312 -40.65 -6.04 -3.79
N SER A 313 -40.99 -4.75 -3.70
CA SER A 313 -41.93 -4.12 -4.63
C SER A 313 -41.42 -4.14 -6.07
N GLU A 314 -40.12 -3.97 -6.29
CA GLU A 314 -39.49 -4.03 -7.61
C GLU A 314 -39.61 -5.43 -8.23
N VAL A 315 -39.26 -6.48 -7.48
CA VAL A 315 -39.20 -7.85 -8.01
C VAL A 315 -40.55 -8.56 -8.06
N THR A 316 -41.55 -8.11 -7.29
CA THR A 316 -42.89 -8.72 -7.27
C THR A 316 -43.98 -7.87 -7.93
N GLY A 317 -43.73 -6.57 -8.10
CA GLY A 317 -44.75 -5.59 -8.50
C GLY A 317 -45.74 -5.19 -7.40
N ASP A 318 -45.64 -5.75 -6.18
CA ASP A 318 -46.52 -5.39 -5.08
C ASP A 318 -46.17 -4.02 -4.49
N LYS A 319 -46.90 -2.99 -4.92
CA LYS A 319 -46.72 -1.62 -4.43
C LYS A 319 -47.34 -1.36 -3.06
N SER A 320 -48.12 -2.28 -2.50
CA SER A 320 -48.81 -2.08 -1.21
C SER A 320 -47.80 -1.95 -0.05
N VAL A 321 -46.63 -2.56 -0.18
CA VAL A 321 -45.57 -2.51 0.84
C VAL A 321 -44.87 -1.15 0.94
N LEU A 322 -44.96 -0.32 -0.10
CA LEU A 322 -44.27 0.97 -0.16
C LEU A 322 -44.81 1.99 0.84
N GLU A 323 -46.03 1.81 1.34
CA GLU A 323 -46.58 2.69 2.39
C GLU A 323 -45.74 2.63 3.67
N LEU A 324 -45.31 1.44 4.08
CA LEU A 324 -44.42 1.32 5.24
C LEU A 324 -43.03 1.90 4.94
N ALA A 325 -42.50 1.68 3.73
CA ALA A 325 -41.22 2.28 3.31
C ALA A 325 -41.26 3.82 3.37
N ARG A 326 -42.36 4.46 2.94
CA ARG A 326 -42.55 5.91 3.08
C ARG A 326 -42.54 6.37 4.53
N ARG A 327 -43.19 5.64 5.43
CA ARG A 327 -43.21 5.96 6.87
C ARG A 327 -41.83 5.83 7.49
N LEU A 328 -41.06 4.79 7.11
CA LEU A 328 -39.67 4.62 7.53
C LEU A 328 -38.80 5.77 6.98
N GLY A 329 -39.04 6.20 5.74
CA GLY A 329 -38.39 7.36 5.13
C GLY A 329 -38.68 8.66 5.88
N ASN A 330 -39.93 8.90 6.30
CA ASN A 330 -40.27 10.01 7.18
C ASN A 330 -39.53 9.91 8.53
N GLY A 331 -39.34 8.69 9.05
CA GLY A 331 -38.50 8.43 10.23
C GLY A 331 -37.05 8.88 10.02
N ILE A 332 -36.43 8.54 8.89
CA ILE A 332 -35.08 9.02 8.54
C ILE A 332 -35.05 10.55 8.42
N LEU A 333 -36.03 11.18 7.78
CA LEU A 333 -36.08 12.64 7.67
C LEU A 333 -36.18 13.32 9.03
N SER A 334 -36.90 12.72 9.99
CA SER A 334 -36.97 13.25 11.36
C SER A 334 -35.64 13.20 12.11
N MET A 335 -34.69 12.41 11.60
CA MET A 335 -33.34 12.26 12.15
C MET A 335 -32.30 13.10 11.38
N GLN A 336 -32.66 13.72 10.25
CA GLN A 336 -31.75 14.56 9.47
C GLN A 336 -31.65 15.98 10.08
N GLN A 337 -30.42 16.45 10.24
CA GLN A 337 -30.09 17.77 10.76
C GLN A 337 -30.03 18.82 9.63
N GLU A 338 -30.05 20.10 9.99
CA GLU A 338 -30.01 21.21 9.01
C GLU A 338 -28.75 21.21 8.14
N ASN A 339 -27.62 20.74 8.69
CA ASN A 339 -26.34 20.65 7.98
C ASN A 339 -26.23 19.45 7.02
N GLY A 340 -27.32 18.68 6.84
CA GLY A 340 -27.40 17.49 5.99
C GLY A 340 -27.01 16.17 6.65
N GLY A 341 -26.30 16.20 7.79
CA GLY A 341 -25.95 15.02 8.58
C GLY A 341 -27.15 14.43 9.33
N PHE A 342 -26.95 13.32 10.04
CA PHE A 342 -28.02 12.64 10.77
C PHE A 342 -27.72 12.49 12.26
N CYS A 343 -28.76 12.37 13.07
CA CYS A 343 -28.70 11.75 14.39
C CYS A 343 -28.74 10.22 14.21
N HIS A 344 -27.83 9.47 14.83
CA HIS A 344 -27.70 8.03 14.58
C HIS A 344 -28.66 7.19 15.41
N ILE A 345 -28.97 7.61 16.65
CA ILE A 345 -29.76 6.81 17.58
C ILE A 345 -30.87 7.63 18.22
N LEU A 346 -32.10 7.12 18.20
CA LEU A 346 -33.20 7.62 19.01
C LEU A 346 -33.49 6.66 20.18
N ASP A 347 -34.01 7.21 21.27
CA ASP A 347 -34.66 6.42 22.30
C ASP A 347 -35.96 5.81 21.75
N ALA A 348 -36.14 4.50 21.94
CA ALA A 348 -37.29 3.76 21.41
C ALA A 348 -38.64 4.26 21.91
N ASP A 349 -38.72 4.69 23.17
CA ASP A 349 -39.97 4.97 23.85
C ASP A 349 -40.43 6.42 23.57
N SER A 350 -39.50 7.36 23.63
CA SER A 350 -39.75 8.79 23.42
C SER A 350 -39.50 9.28 21.99
N LEU A 351 -38.72 8.55 21.18
CA LEU A 351 -38.25 8.94 19.84
C LEU A 351 -37.43 10.24 19.81
N THR A 352 -36.83 10.62 20.94
CA THR A 352 -35.89 11.74 21.00
C THR A 352 -34.46 11.29 20.68
N PRO A 353 -33.61 12.18 20.13
CA PRO A 353 -32.17 11.91 19.96
C PRO A 353 -31.52 11.39 21.25
N LYS A 354 -30.81 10.27 21.13
CA LYS A 354 -30.06 9.64 22.23
C LYS A 354 -28.55 9.71 22.00
N GLU A 355 -28.12 9.56 20.75
CA GLU A 355 -26.71 9.60 20.35
C GLU A 355 -26.61 10.13 18.92
N ASP A 356 -25.93 11.26 18.75
CA ASP A 356 -25.81 11.93 17.46
C ASP A 356 -24.98 11.11 16.49
N PHE A 357 -23.89 10.46 16.95
CA PHE A 357 -23.00 9.69 16.09
C PHE A 357 -22.60 8.37 16.76
N ARG A 358 -22.83 7.25 16.06
CA ARG A 358 -22.39 5.91 16.50
C ARG A 358 -21.45 5.22 15.53
N THR A 359 -21.76 5.31 14.24
CA THR A 359 -21.01 4.66 13.17
C THR A 359 -21.37 5.31 11.85
N ILE A 360 -20.38 5.62 11.03
CA ILE A 360 -20.55 6.26 9.72
C ILE A 360 -21.41 5.45 8.74
N TYR A 361 -21.40 4.11 8.86
CA TYR A 361 -22.21 3.23 8.01
C TYR A 361 -23.70 3.62 7.98
N TYR A 362 -24.22 4.14 9.09
CA TYR A 362 -25.63 4.52 9.17
C TYR A 362 -25.98 5.69 8.27
N ASP A 363 -25.05 6.61 8.04
CA ASP A 363 -25.25 7.75 7.16
C ASP A 363 -25.36 7.31 5.71
N GLY A 364 -24.43 6.44 5.28
CA GLY A 364 -24.42 5.84 3.95
C GLY A 364 -25.67 4.98 3.71
N GLU A 365 -26.05 4.14 4.67
CA GLU A 365 -27.28 3.34 4.62
C GLU A 365 -28.49 4.25 4.43
N ALA A 366 -28.64 5.29 5.25
CA ALA A 366 -29.77 6.22 5.20
C ALA A 366 -29.88 6.93 3.85
N ALA A 367 -28.77 7.49 3.35
CA ALA A 367 -28.75 8.16 2.07
C ALA A 367 -29.09 7.20 0.92
N PHE A 368 -28.56 5.97 0.93
CA PHE A 368 -28.90 4.94 -0.05
C PHE A 368 -30.37 4.51 0.03
N GLY A 369 -30.90 4.29 1.25
CA GLY A 369 -32.31 3.98 1.48
C GLY A 369 -33.25 5.05 0.91
N LEU A 370 -32.93 6.33 1.11
CA LEU A 370 -33.67 7.45 0.53
C LEU A 370 -33.61 7.46 -1.01
N MET A 371 -32.44 7.18 -1.60
CA MET A 371 -32.30 7.06 -3.06
C MET A 371 -33.15 5.93 -3.64
N ARG A 372 -33.17 4.76 -2.99
CA ARG A 372 -33.99 3.62 -3.40
C ARG A 372 -35.49 3.91 -3.25
N LEU A 373 -35.88 4.63 -2.21
CA LEU A 373 -37.25 5.09 -2.03
C LEU A 373 -37.66 6.12 -3.09
N TYR A 374 -36.76 7.03 -3.48
CA TYR A 374 -36.97 7.93 -4.60
C TYR A 374 -37.21 7.15 -5.90
N GLY A 375 -36.34 6.18 -6.22
CA GLY A 375 -36.50 5.33 -7.40
C GLY A 375 -37.85 4.59 -7.43
N ALA A 376 -38.33 4.13 -6.27
CA ALA A 376 -39.60 3.40 -6.16
C ALA A 376 -40.86 4.31 -6.18
N THR A 377 -40.75 5.57 -5.75
CA THR A 377 -41.93 6.44 -5.50
C THR A 377 -41.99 7.70 -6.37
N GLY A 378 -40.86 8.18 -6.88
CA GLY A 378 -40.74 9.44 -7.61
C GLY A 378 -40.87 10.71 -6.75
N GLU A 379 -40.94 10.58 -5.42
CA GLU A 379 -41.14 11.72 -4.52
C GLU A 379 -39.83 12.50 -4.27
N LYS A 380 -39.73 13.71 -4.82
CA LYS A 380 -38.50 14.54 -4.79
C LYS A 380 -37.89 14.77 -3.41
N ARG A 381 -38.70 14.82 -2.35
CA ARG A 381 -38.23 15.02 -0.97
C ARG A 381 -37.16 14.01 -0.54
N TRP A 382 -37.20 12.79 -1.07
CA TRP A 382 -36.20 11.76 -0.77
C TRP A 382 -34.87 12.05 -1.46
N LEU A 383 -34.92 12.42 -2.75
CA LEU A 383 -33.75 12.84 -3.51
C LEU A 383 -33.10 14.08 -2.88
N ASP A 384 -33.88 15.08 -2.52
CA ASP A 384 -33.37 16.31 -1.91
C ASP A 384 -32.70 16.03 -0.56
N ALA A 385 -33.25 15.12 0.24
CA ALA A 385 -32.64 14.70 1.50
C ALA A 385 -31.34 13.91 1.31
N ALA A 386 -31.29 12.98 0.35
CA ALA A 386 -30.09 12.24 0.00
C ALA A 386 -28.98 13.16 -0.52
N ARG A 387 -29.32 14.18 -1.32
CA ARG A 387 -28.35 15.20 -1.78
C ARG A 387 -27.72 15.96 -0.63
N ARG A 388 -28.54 16.50 0.29
CA ARG A 388 -28.02 17.19 1.48
C ARG A 388 -27.07 16.30 2.30
N ALA A 389 -27.37 15.00 2.39
CA ALA A 389 -26.50 14.05 3.06
C ALA A 389 -25.17 13.88 2.31
N VAL A 390 -25.19 13.69 0.99
CA VAL A 390 -23.97 13.57 0.18
C VAL A 390 -23.13 14.86 0.22
N ASP A 391 -23.76 16.03 0.17
CA ASP A 391 -23.07 17.32 0.34
C ASP A 391 -22.35 17.40 1.69
N HIS A 392 -23.01 16.92 2.75
CA HIS A 392 -22.40 16.80 4.07
C HIS A 392 -21.20 15.84 4.04
N PHE A 393 -21.35 14.66 3.43
CA PHE A 393 -20.29 13.65 3.34
C PHE A 393 -19.05 14.17 2.62
N ILE A 394 -19.25 14.93 1.53
CA ILE A 394 -18.18 15.58 0.78
C ILE A 394 -17.47 16.61 1.66
N SER A 395 -18.23 17.46 2.36
CA SER A 395 -17.66 18.48 3.26
C SER A 395 -16.86 17.91 4.43
N LYS A 396 -17.05 16.62 4.75
CA LYS A 396 -16.40 15.90 5.85
C LYS A 396 -15.40 14.83 5.38
N ASP A 397 -15.11 14.77 4.08
CA ASP A 397 -14.20 13.79 3.49
C ASP A 397 -14.54 12.32 3.83
N TYR A 398 -15.83 11.97 3.83
CA TYR A 398 -16.28 10.61 4.19
C TYR A 398 -15.77 9.50 3.26
N TRP A 399 -15.24 9.85 2.09
CA TRP A 399 -14.56 8.90 1.19
C TRP A 399 -13.36 8.20 1.88
N GLN A 400 -12.76 8.79 2.91
CA GLN A 400 -11.62 8.18 3.64
C GLN A 400 -11.99 6.90 4.39
N TYR A 401 -13.27 6.66 4.63
CA TYR A 401 -13.74 5.47 5.35
C TYR A 401 -13.92 4.25 4.45
N ASN A 402 -13.85 4.41 3.12
CA ASN A 402 -13.93 3.33 2.13
C ASN A 402 -15.19 2.48 2.30
N ASP A 403 -16.33 3.15 2.41
CA ASP A 403 -17.61 2.51 2.74
C ASP A 403 -18.40 2.14 1.48
N HIS A 404 -18.82 0.88 1.40
CA HIS A 404 -19.70 0.37 0.36
C HIS A 404 -21.08 1.03 0.32
N TRP A 405 -21.67 1.42 1.46
CA TRP A 405 -22.97 2.09 1.47
C TRP A 405 -22.91 3.48 0.82
N LEU A 406 -21.83 4.22 1.06
CA LEU A 406 -21.55 5.48 0.35
C LEU A 406 -21.42 5.24 -1.16
N ALA A 407 -20.72 4.17 -1.57
CA ALA A 407 -20.58 3.83 -2.98
C ALA A 407 -21.93 3.50 -3.63
N TYR A 408 -22.80 2.74 -2.97
CA TYR A 408 -24.17 2.49 -3.42
C TYR A 408 -24.96 3.78 -3.59
N CYS A 409 -24.93 4.66 -2.58
CA CYS A 409 -25.64 5.94 -2.62
C CYS A 409 -25.17 6.83 -3.77
N VAL A 410 -23.86 7.04 -3.92
CA VAL A 410 -23.28 7.92 -4.96
C VAL A 410 -23.53 7.34 -6.36
N ASN A 411 -23.47 6.01 -6.49
CA ASN A 411 -23.85 5.33 -7.72
C ASN A 411 -25.34 5.57 -8.08
N GLU A 412 -26.27 5.47 -7.13
CA GLU A 412 -27.68 5.76 -7.42
C GLU A 412 -27.92 7.25 -7.69
N LEU A 413 -27.25 8.14 -6.95
CA LEU A 413 -27.42 9.58 -7.11
C LEU A 413 -26.98 10.06 -8.49
N SER A 414 -25.90 9.49 -9.03
CA SER A 414 -25.42 9.78 -10.39
C SER A 414 -26.35 9.27 -11.51
N CYS A 415 -27.40 8.49 -11.21
CA CYS A 415 -28.49 8.23 -12.17
C CYS A 415 -29.28 9.51 -12.49
N TYR A 416 -29.32 10.46 -11.56
CA TYR A 416 -30.22 11.62 -11.60
C TYR A 416 -29.47 12.96 -11.60
N HIS A 417 -28.22 12.97 -11.14
CA HIS A 417 -27.41 14.18 -11.06
C HIS A 417 -25.96 13.90 -11.46
N SER A 418 -25.53 14.44 -12.61
CA SER A 418 -24.16 14.33 -13.11
C SER A 418 -23.34 15.50 -12.56
N ASP A 419 -22.70 15.31 -11.41
CA ASP A 419 -21.84 16.31 -10.76
C ASP A 419 -20.40 15.78 -10.63
N PRO A 420 -19.39 16.48 -11.17
CA PRO A 420 -17.98 16.12 -11.02
C PRO A 420 -17.52 15.92 -9.58
N GLU A 421 -18.04 16.68 -8.61
CA GLU A 421 -17.67 16.53 -7.20
C GLU A 421 -18.17 15.21 -6.62
N TYR A 422 -19.39 14.79 -6.97
CA TYR A 422 -19.97 13.53 -6.51
C TYR A 422 -19.22 12.34 -7.11
N VAL A 423 -18.89 12.42 -8.40
CA VAL A 423 -18.09 11.39 -9.08
C VAL A 423 -16.69 11.33 -8.47
N SER A 424 -16.06 12.49 -8.20
CA SER A 424 -14.74 12.55 -7.54
C SER A 424 -14.79 11.92 -6.15
N PHE A 425 -15.83 12.21 -5.37
CA PHE A 425 -16.04 11.62 -4.06
C PHE A 425 -16.17 10.08 -4.13
N GLY A 426 -16.98 9.57 -5.07
CA GLY A 426 -17.11 8.13 -5.28
C GLY A 426 -15.82 7.45 -5.76
N VAL A 427 -15.04 8.12 -6.61
CA VAL A 427 -13.72 7.64 -7.07
C VAL A 427 -12.71 7.60 -5.91
N ARG A 428 -12.64 8.66 -5.09
CA ARG A 428 -11.73 8.74 -3.93
C ARG A 428 -12.03 7.67 -2.86
N ASN A 429 -13.27 7.20 -2.78
CA ASN A 429 -13.68 6.14 -1.86
C ASN A 429 -13.00 4.78 -2.12
N VAL A 430 -12.32 4.64 -3.28
CA VAL A 430 -11.62 3.40 -3.66
C VAL A 430 -10.17 3.65 -4.10
N ARG A 431 -9.86 4.78 -4.75
CA ARG A 431 -8.56 5.07 -5.40
C ARG A 431 -7.37 4.74 -4.50
N ASP A 432 -7.32 5.30 -3.30
CA ASP A 432 -6.16 5.17 -2.40
C ASP A 432 -6.24 3.88 -1.55
N TYR A 433 -7.27 3.06 -1.77
CA TYR A 433 -7.55 1.84 -1.03
C TYR A 433 -7.37 0.56 -1.87
N LEU A 434 -7.09 0.69 -3.17
CA LEU A 434 -6.86 -0.46 -4.08
C LEU A 434 -5.84 -1.48 -3.57
N PRO A 435 -4.64 -1.08 -3.05
CA PRO A 435 -3.68 -2.06 -2.54
C PRO A 435 -4.23 -2.84 -1.36
N PHE A 436 -4.94 -2.17 -0.45
CA PHE A 436 -5.58 -2.84 0.67
C PHE A 436 -6.66 -3.80 0.19
N ILE A 437 -7.50 -3.40 -0.79
CA ILE A 437 -8.53 -4.25 -1.37
C ILE A 437 -7.89 -5.52 -1.93
N ARG A 438 -6.87 -5.38 -2.78
CA ARG A 438 -6.19 -6.51 -3.43
C ARG A 438 -5.50 -7.43 -2.41
N ASP A 439 -4.74 -6.86 -1.47
CA ASP A 439 -3.82 -7.62 -0.63
C ASP A 439 -4.44 -8.07 0.71
N ARG A 440 -5.74 -7.81 0.92
CA ARG A 440 -6.46 -8.19 2.14
C ARG A 440 -6.46 -9.72 2.34
N ILE A 441 -5.92 -10.17 3.47
CA ILE A 441 -5.89 -11.61 3.83
C ILE A 441 -7.21 -12.15 4.41
N THR A 442 -8.20 -11.30 4.65
CA THR A 442 -9.54 -11.73 5.08
C THR A 442 -10.52 -11.55 3.94
N THR A 443 -11.56 -12.38 3.89
CA THR A 443 -12.57 -12.32 2.83
C THR A 443 -13.23 -10.95 2.73
N PHE A 444 -13.76 -10.41 3.84
CA PHE A 444 -14.32 -9.06 3.94
C PHE A 444 -15.25 -8.72 2.75
N PRO A 445 -16.45 -9.34 2.69
CA PRO A 445 -17.32 -9.32 1.51
C PRO A 445 -17.70 -7.94 1.01
N THR A 446 -17.84 -6.96 1.91
CA THR A 446 -18.21 -5.58 1.57
C THR A 446 -17.20 -4.86 0.66
N LEU A 447 -15.96 -5.35 0.53
CA LEU A 447 -15.01 -4.81 -0.46
C LEU A 447 -15.47 -5.11 -1.90
N LEU A 448 -16.09 -6.26 -2.14
CA LEU A 448 -16.64 -6.59 -3.45
C LEU A 448 -17.84 -5.71 -3.76
N GLU A 449 -18.73 -5.50 -2.79
CA GLU A 449 -19.87 -4.59 -2.91
C GLU A 449 -19.41 -3.16 -3.25
N LEU A 450 -18.42 -2.65 -2.50
CA LEU A 450 -17.77 -1.35 -2.77
C LEU A 450 -17.27 -1.25 -4.22
N CYS A 451 -16.52 -2.25 -4.69
CA CYS A 451 -15.99 -2.26 -6.05
C CYS A 451 -17.11 -2.34 -7.09
N CYS A 452 -18.10 -3.22 -6.93
CA CYS A 452 -19.16 -3.37 -7.90
C CYS A 452 -20.03 -2.11 -8.02
N ALA A 453 -20.33 -1.43 -6.92
CA ALA A 453 -21.03 -0.15 -6.93
C ALA A 453 -20.19 0.97 -7.59
N THR A 454 -18.90 1.05 -7.26
CA THR A 454 -17.98 2.04 -7.83
C THR A 454 -17.78 1.83 -9.34
N ARG A 455 -17.76 0.58 -9.80
CA ARG A 455 -17.68 0.25 -11.23
C ARG A 455 -18.86 0.85 -12.00
N LEU A 456 -20.09 0.71 -11.49
CA LEU A 456 -21.28 1.26 -12.13
C LEU A 456 -21.20 2.79 -12.26
N LEU A 457 -20.75 3.47 -11.19
CA LEU A 457 -20.48 4.91 -11.20
C LEU A 457 -19.48 5.29 -12.30
N VAL A 458 -18.33 4.61 -12.33
CA VAL A 458 -17.24 4.86 -13.28
C VAL A 458 -17.69 4.64 -14.72
N GLN A 459 -18.29 3.49 -15.01
CA GLN A 459 -18.67 3.09 -16.37
C GLN A 459 -19.72 4.04 -16.97
N ARG A 460 -20.67 4.50 -16.16
CA ARG A 460 -21.62 5.55 -16.56
C ARG A 460 -20.93 6.90 -16.75
N SER A 461 -20.05 7.29 -15.82
CA SER A 461 -19.36 8.60 -15.88
C SER A 461 -18.47 8.72 -17.12
N LEU A 462 -17.90 7.62 -17.61
CA LEU A 462 -17.13 7.59 -18.85
C LEU A 462 -17.94 7.93 -20.11
N GLN A 463 -19.27 7.90 -20.05
CA GLN A 463 -20.14 8.31 -21.16
C GLN A 463 -20.26 9.84 -21.28
N ASP A 464 -19.82 10.59 -20.25
CA ASP A 464 -19.78 12.04 -20.25
C ASP A 464 -18.32 12.53 -20.38
N PRO A 465 -17.93 13.14 -21.52
CA PRO A 465 -16.57 13.62 -21.73
C PRO A 465 -16.07 14.59 -20.65
N SER A 466 -16.96 15.33 -19.98
CA SER A 466 -16.59 16.27 -18.92
C SER A 466 -16.15 15.59 -17.62
N LEU A 467 -16.57 14.33 -17.41
CA LEU A 467 -16.24 13.53 -16.23
C LEU A 467 -15.02 12.63 -16.42
N VAL A 468 -14.57 12.43 -17.66
CA VAL A 468 -13.40 11.59 -17.97
C VAL A 468 -12.16 12.00 -17.16
N PRO A 469 -11.80 13.29 -17.00
CA PRO A 469 -10.65 13.67 -16.17
C PRO A 469 -10.79 13.28 -14.69
N VAL A 470 -12.02 13.26 -14.16
CA VAL A 470 -12.30 12.85 -12.76
C VAL A 470 -12.13 11.35 -12.60
N VAL A 471 -12.63 10.57 -13.56
CA VAL A 471 -12.48 9.11 -13.59
C VAL A 471 -11.03 8.70 -13.83
N ASP A 472 -10.29 9.45 -14.65
CA ASP A 472 -8.88 9.19 -14.96
C ASP A 472 -7.96 9.29 -13.73
N ALA A 473 -8.45 9.81 -12.60
CA ALA A 473 -7.74 9.75 -11.32
C ALA A 473 -7.71 8.34 -10.70
N LEU A 474 -8.53 7.40 -11.17
CA LEU A 474 -8.53 5.98 -10.78
C LEU A 474 -7.86 5.13 -11.86
N ASP A 475 -6.85 4.35 -11.49
CA ASP A 475 -6.32 3.30 -12.37
C ASP A 475 -7.37 2.20 -12.54
N LEU A 476 -8.05 2.21 -13.68
CA LEU A 476 -9.14 1.26 -13.95
C LEU A 476 -8.65 -0.17 -14.10
N SER A 477 -7.40 -0.38 -14.52
CA SER A 477 -6.82 -1.72 -14.65
C SER A 477 -6.53 -2.30 -13.27
N ALA A 478 -5.86 -1.53 -12.41
CA ALA A 478 -5.61 -1.94 -11.03
C ALA A 478 -6.92 -2.13 -10.26
N PHE A 479 -7.92 -1.27 -10.49
CA PHE A 479 -9.25 -1.40 -9.89
C PHE A 479 -9.98 -2.67 -10.32
N ARG A 480 -10.00 -2.97 -11.64
CA ARG A 480 -10.58 -4.21 -12.18
C ARG A 480 -9.91 -5.44 -11.57
N GLU A 481 -8.58 -5.46 -11.56
CA GLU A 481 -7.80 -6.57 -11.00
C GLU A 481 -8.09 -6.78 -9.51
N ALA A 482 -8.17 -5.70 -8.73
CA ALA A 482 -8.52 -5.76 -7.32
C ALA A 482 -9.94 -6.34 -7.11
N MET A 483 -10.93 -5.88 -7.90
CA MET A 483 -12.31 -6.37 -7.83
C MET A 483 -12.43 -7.86 -8.17
N GLU A 484 -11.89 -8.30 -9.31
CA GLU A 484 -11.95 -9.71 -9.74
C GLU A 484 -11.19 -10.62 -8.78
N HIS A 485 -10.03 -10.18 -8.30
CA HIS A 485 -9.27 -10.91 -7.30
C HIS A 485 -10.06 -11.06 -5.99
N ARG A 486 -10.78 -10.01 -5.57
CA ARG A 486 -11.64 -10.08 -4.38
C ARG A 486 -12.81 -11.02 -4.54
N ALA A 487 -13.51 -10.98 -5.67
CA ALA A 487 -14.58 -11.92 -5.96
C ALA A 487 -14.10 -13.36 -5.80
N GLN A 488 -13.01 -13.72 -6.48
CA GLN A 488 -12.42 -15.06 -6.39
C GLN A 488 -11.99 -15.41 -4.96
N TYR A 489 -11.45 -14.44 -4.21
CA TYR A 489 -11.02 -14.66 -2.84
C TYR A 489 -12.17 -14.96 -1.88
N LEU A 490 -13.39 -14.42 -2.11
CA LEU A 490 -14.55 -14.68 -1.25
C LEU A 490 -14.93 -16.16 -1.15
N THR A 491 -14.57 -16.99 -2.13
CA THR A 491 -14.72 -18.45 -2.04
C THR A 491 -14.08 -19.03 -0.76
N ASN A 492 -13.06 -18.38 -0.19
CA ASN A 492 -12.40 -18.75 1.07
C ASN A 492 -13.30 -18.70 2.31
N GLY A 493 -14.46 -18.07 2.19
CA GLY A 493 -15.46 -17.99 3.25
C GLY A 493 -16.63 -18.94 3.06
N PHE A 494 -16.65 -19.81 2.05
CA PHE A 494 -17.79 -20.68 1.78
C PHE A 494 -17.65 -22.06 2.42
N PHE A 495 -18.73 -22.56 3.01
CA PHE A 495 -18.84 -23.92 3.54
C PHE A 495 -19.20 -24.91 2.44
N PHE A 496 -18.21 -25.24 1.61
CA PHE A 496 -18.28 -26.45 0.80
C PHE A 496 -18.35 -27.69 1.71
N PRO A 497 -18.96 -28.80 1.26
CA PRO A 497 -19.03 -30.05 2.02
C PRO A 497 -17.66 -30.51 2.57
N GLU A 498 -16.59 -30.41 1.77
CA GLU A 498 -15.22 -30.79 2.17
C GLU A 498 -14.60 -29.93 3.29
N VAL A 499 -15.20 -28.77 3.57
CA VAL A 499 -14.83 -27.87 4.67
C VAL A 499 -15.77 -28.07 5.85
N ALA A 500 -17.08 -28.09 5.59
CA ALA A 500 -18.14 -28.22 6.58
C ALA A 500 -18.00 -29.53 7.39
N MET A 501 -17.55 -30.61 6.76
CA MET A 501 -17.44 -31.94 7.35
C MET A 501 -16.64 -31.99 8.67
N TYR A 502 -15.71 -31.06 8.90
CA TYR A 502 -14.89 -31.03 10.13
C TYR A 502 -15.57 -30.34 11.32
N PHE A 503 -16.67 -29.64 11.10
CA PHE A 503 -17.38 -28.87 12.14
C PHE A 503 -18.33 -29.77 12.94
N ARG A 504 -18.94 -29.26 14.02
CA ARG A 504 -19.70 -30.10 14.96
C ARG A 504 -20.94 -30.73 14.31
N ASN A 505 -21.61 -29.99 13.44
CA ASN A 505 -22.83 -30.36 12.73
C ASN A 505 -22.72 -29.78 11.29
N PRO A 506 -22.17 -30.54 10.32
CA PRO A 506 -21.89 -30.03 8.99
C PRO A 506 -23.15 -29.55 8.25
N ALA A 507 -24.24 -30.32 8.25
CA ALA A 507 -25.53 -29.96 7.64
C ALA A 507 -26.07 -28.60 8.08
N SER A 508 -25.73 -28.16 9.29
CA SER A 508 -26.16 -26.87 9.83
C SER A 508 -25.46 -25.64 9.21
N VAL A 509 -24.40 -25.84 8.43
CA VAL A 509 -23.58 -24.75 7.85
C VAL A 509 -23.21 -24.93 6.38
N THR A 510 -23.34 -26.14 5.83
CA THR A 510 -23.13 -26.38 4.39
C THR A 510 -23.99 -25.41 3.55
N GLY A 511 -23.41 -24.87 2.49
CA GLY A 511 -24.07 -23.88 1.63
C GLY A 511 -24.03 -22.44 2.17
N SER A 512 -23.51 -22.21 3.38
CA SER A 512 -23.37 -20.88 3.98
C SER A 512 -21.99 -20.26 3.78
N PHE A 513 -21.88 -18.97 4.10
CA PHE A 513 -20.61 -18.27 4.31
C PHE A 513 -20.24 -18.13 5.79
N PHE A 514 -18.95 -17.95 6.07
CA PHE A 514 -18.38 -17.79 7.40
C PHE A 514 -17.29 -16.73 7.50
N ILE A 515 -17.15 -16.16 8.71
CA ILE A 515 -16.03 -15.28 9.05
C ILE A 515 -14.97 -16.05 9.84
N ARG A 516 -13.89 -16.42 9.13
CA ARG A 516 -12.83 -17.31 9.64
C ARG A 516 -12.24 -16.85 10.97
N HIS A 517 -11.82 -15.59 11.07
CA HIS A 517 -11.21 -15.06 12.29
C HIS A 517 -12.22 -14.94 13.45
N HIS A 518 -13.53 -14.99 13.24
CA HIS A 518 -14.53 -15.01 14.32
C HIS A 518 -14.90 -16.44 14.77
N GLY A 519 -13.98 -17.39 14.65
CA GLY A 519 -14.27 -18.79 14.99
C GLY A 519 -15.18 -19.44 13.96
N PHE A 520 -14.98 -19.12 12.67
CA PHE A 520 -15.83 -19.57 11.56
C PHE A 520 -17.31 -19.24 11.77
N ARG A 521 -17.60 -18.13 12.47
CA ARG A 521 -18.97 -17.69 12.75
C ARG A 521 -19.78 -17.61 11.46
N VAL A 522 -20.99 -18.13 11.52
CA VAL A 522 -22.04 -17.89 10.52
C VAL A 522 -23.08 -16.99 11.17
N ARG A 523 -23.38 -15.86 10.54
CA ARG A 523 -24.42 -14.92 10.98
C ARG A 523 -25.14 -14.43 9.74
N ILE A 524 -26.42 -14.09 9.87
CA ILE A 524 -27.24 -13.72 8.70
C ILE A 524 -26.63 -12.57 7.87
N ASP A 525 -26.09 -11.54 8.51
CA ASP A 525 -25.40 -10.43 7.84
C ASP A 525 -24.04 -10.82 7.27
N ASP A 526 -23.37 -11.83 7.86
CA ASP A 526 -22.17 -12.38 7.25
C ASP A 526 -22.53 -13.10 5.94
N VAL A 527 -23.70 -13.73 5.80
CA VAL A 527 -24.12 -14.41 4.57
C VAL A 527 -24.66 -13.41 3.55
N GLU A 528 -25.46 -12.45 4.02
CA GLU A 528 -26.01 -11.34 3.24
C GLU A 528 -24.97 -10.60 2.40
N HIS A 529 -23.90 -10.08 3.02
CA HIS A 529 -22.90 -9.30 2.29
C HIS A 529 -22.17 -10.12 1.22
N TYR A 530 -21.95 -11.42 1.45
CA TYR A 530 -21.42 -12.29 0.39
C TYR A 530 -22.43 -12.45 -0.74
N LEU A 531 -23.69 -12.69 -0.41
CA LEU A 531 -24.75 -12.89 -1.39
C LEU A 531 -24.94 -11.65 -2.26
N SER A 532 -25.12 -10.47 -1.67
CA SER A 532 -25.28 -9.19 -2.39
C SER A 532 -24.05 -8.86 -3.24
N GLY A 533 -22.83 -9.07 -2.71
CA GLY A 533 -21.59 -8.88 -3.46
C GLY A 533 -21.46 -9.83 -4.67
N LEU A 534 -21.82 -11.10 -4.51
CA LEU A 534 -21.77 -12.09 -5.60
C LEU A 534 -22.85 -11.84 -6.67
N ILE A 535 -24.04 -11.39 -6.27
CA ILE A 535 -25.10 -10.96 -7.20
C ILE A 535 -24.63 -9.76 -8.03
N ALA A 536 -24.02 -8.77 -7.38
CA ALA A 536 -23.46 -7.61 -8.07
C ALA A 536 -22.30 -7.99 -9.02
N TYR A 537 -21.42 -8.92 -8.59
CA TYR A 537 -20.36 -9.44 -9.44
C TYR A 537 -20.88 -10.24 -10.63
N ARG A 538 -21.98 -10.99 -10.46
CA ARG A 538 -22.65 -11.67 -11.57
C ARG A 538 -23.15 -10.69 -12.63
N SER A 539 -23.71 -9.55 -12.21
CA SER A 539 -24.06 -8.47 -13.13
C SER A 539 -22.84 -7.94 -13.87
N TYR A 540 -21.71 -7.73 -13.17
CA TYR A 540 -20.45 -7.35 -13.81
C TYR A 540 -19.98 -8.35 -14.87
N LEU A 541 -20.04 -9.67 -14.62
CA LEU A 541 -19.58 -10.66 -15.60
C LEU A 541 -20.32 -10.57 -16.95
N LYS A 542 -21.56 -10.07 -16.97
CA LYS A 542 -22.31 -9.82 -18.21
C LYS A 542 -21.79 -8.61 -19.01
N GLU A 543 -21.11 -7.68 -18.34
CA GLU A 543 -20.59 -6.42 -18.89
C GLU A 543 -19.05 -6.38 -18.88
N ARG A 544 -18.39 -7.49 -18.55
CA ARG A 544 -16.95 -7.56 -18.28
C ARG A 544 -16.13 -7.03 -19.45
N ASP A 545 -16.44 -7.49 -20.66
CA ASP A 545 -15.69 -7.10 -21.86
C ASP A 545 -15.82 -5.60 -22.13
N SER A 546 -17.01 -5.02 -21.93
CA SER A 546 -17.22 -3.58 -22.06
C SER A 546 -16.40 -2.78 -21.03
N PHE A 547 -16.27 -3.27 -19.81
CA PHE A 547 -15.43 -2.61 -18.80
C PHE A 547 -13.93 -2.78 -19.08
N ILE A 548 -13.51 -3.93 -19.64
CA ILE A 548 -12.14 -4.13 -20.12
C ILE A 548 -11.81 -3.13 -21.23
N ASP A 549 -12.72 -2.91 -22.18
CA ASP A 549 -12.55 -1.90 -23.22
C ASP A 549 -12.39 -0.49 -22.63
N CYS A 550 -13.15 -0.15 -21.59
CA CYS A 550 -12.99 1.13 -20.87
C CYS A 550 -11.58 1.26 -20.26
N CYS A 551 -11.04 0.19 -19.67
CA CYS A 551 -9.69 0.16 -19.11
C CYS A 551 -8.63 0.39 -20.20
N GLU A 552 -8.76 -0.28 -21.35
CA GLU A 552 -7.82 -0.14 -22.47
C GLU A 552 -7.91 1.24 -23.13
N GLN A 553 -9.10 1.82 -23.23
CA GLN A 553 -9.27 3.19 -23.70
C GLN A 553 -8.63 4.20 -22.76
N GLN A 554 -8.76 4.03 -21.44
CA GLN A 554 -8.07 4.89 -20.47
C GLN A 554 -6.56 4.80 -20.65
N LYS A 555 -5.99 3.59 -20.72
CA LYS A 555 -4.55 3.41 -20.96
C LYS A 555 -4.08 4.14 -22.20
N ARG A 556 -4.81 4.04 -23.31
CA ARG A 556 -4.49 4.76 -24.56
C ARG A 556 -4.54 6.28 -24.36
N ARG A 557 -5.63 6.81 -23.78
CA ARG A 557 -5.76 8.26 -23.50
C ARG A 557 -4.63 8.78 -22.61
N LEU A 558 -4.27 8.04 -21.56
CA LEU A 558 -3.17 8.43 -20.66
C LEU A 558 -1.81 8.33 -21.34
N ALA A 559 -1.59 7.31 -22.18
CA ALA A 559 -0.37 7.17 -22.98
C ALA A 559 -0.25 8.28 -24.03
N ASP A 560 -1.35 8.66 -24.69
CA ASP A 560 -1.37 9.74 -25.67
C ASP A 560 -1.12 11.11 -24.99
N ARG A 561 -1.69 11.34 -23.80
CA ARG A 561 -1.35 12.52 -22.97
C ARG A 561 0.13 12.55 -22.58
N ALA A 562 0.70 11.41 -22.18
CA ALA A 562 2.11 11.31 -21.81
C ALA A 562 3.07 11.51 -23.01
N ARG A 563 2.60 11.27 -24.24
CA ARG A 563 3.35 11.47 -25.48
C ARG A 563 3.26 12.89 -26.05
N GLN A 564 2.42 13.77 -25.50
CA GLN A 564 2.33 15.14 -26.00
C GLN A 564 3.64 15.88 -25.74
N ALA A 565 4.23 16.40 -26.81
CA ALA A 565 5.40 17.26 -26.74
C ALA A 565 5.15 18.46 -25.82
N ARG A 566 6.13 18.81 -24.98
CA ARG A 566 6.00 19.92 -24.04
C ARG A 566 5.81 21.26 -24.75
N TRP A 567 6.51 21.46 -25.86
CA TRP A 567 6.39 22.66 -26.68
C TRP A 567 6.35 22.36 -28.16
N SER A 568 5.51 23.10 -28.89
CA SER A 568 5.58 23.23 -30.34
C SER A 568 6.37 24.46 -30.78
N SER A 569 6.73 24.52 -32.06
CA SER A 569 7.37 25.71 -32.65
C SER A 569 6.52 26.99 -32.55
N THR A 570 5.19 26.87 -32.45
CA THR A 570 4.27 28.01 -32.25
C THR A 570 4.23 28.44 -30.78
N ASP A 571 4.27 27.48 -29.85
CA ASP A 571 4.20 27.78 -28.41
C ASP A 571 5.43 28.58 -27.98
N ILE A 572 6.62 28.19 -28.46
CA ILE A 572 7.90 28.80 -28.05
C ILE A 572 8.00 30.27 -28.44
N THR A 573 7.58 30.66 -29.65
CA THR A 573 7.63 32.08 -30.05
C THR A 573 6.65 32.95 -29.28
N SER A 574 5.51 32.39 -28.88
CA SER A 574 4.54 33.10 -28.03
C SER A 574 5.01 33.22 -26.58
N LEU A 575 5.78 32.23 -26.11
CA LEU A 575 6.28 32.15 -24.74
C LEU A 575 7.54 33.01 -24.52
N LEU A 576 8.38 33.16 -25.55
CA LEU A 576 9.66 33.87 -25.46
C LEU A 576 9.54 35.29 -26.01
N GLU A 577 9.52 36.27 -25.11
CA GLU A 577 9.40 37.68 -25.45
C GLU A 577 10.56 38.16 -26.35
N GLY A 578 10.22 38.79 -27.48
CA GLY A 578 11.18 39.31 -28.45
C GLY A 578 11.89 38.23 -29.28
N ALA A 579 11.41 36.99 -29.27
CA ALA A 579 11.99 35.91 -30.05
C ALA A 579 11.76 36.08 -31.57
N GLU A 580 12.80 35.82 -32.37
CA GLU A 580 12.77 35.94 -33.82
C GLU A 580 13.45 34.74 -34.49
N TRP A 581 12.81 34.17 -35.51
CA TRP A 581 13.38 33.07 -36.28
C TRP A 581 14.50 33.56 -37.22
N LEU A 582 15.73 33.14 -36.96
CA LEU A 582 16.84 33.29 -37.92
C LEU A 582 16.82 32.17 -38.97
N ARG A 583 16.41 30.97 -38.55
CA ARG A 583 16.14 29.81 -39.42
C ARG A 583 14.84 29.17 -38.94
N PRO A 584 13.70 29.41 -39.59
CA PRO A 584 12.43 28.83 -39.17
C PRO A 584 12.39 27.32 -39.43
N PRO A 585 11.61 26.56 -38.66
CA PRO A 585 11.47 25.13 -38.86
C PRO A 585 10.71 24.80 -40.15
N THR A 586 11.12 23.73 -40.83
CA THR A 586 10.47 23.25 -42.07
C THR A 586 9.21 22.42 -41.81
N SER A 587 9.03 21.93 -40.58
CA SER A 587 7.85 21.22 -40.08
C SER A 587 7.59 21.58 -38.62
N ALA A 588 6.41 21.24 -38.07
CA ALA A 588 6.15 21.46 -36.65
C ALA A 588 7.19 20.74 -35.79
N LEU A 589 7.83 21.47 -34.87
CA LEU A 589 8.77 20.88 -33.91
C LEU A 589 8.01 20.36 -32.70
N GLU A 590 8.49 19.26 -32.14
CA GLU A 590 8.03 18.66 -30.90
C GLU A 590 9.23 18.61 -29.96
N LEU A 591 9.18 19.36 -28.86
CA LEU A 591 10.32 19.60 -27.99
C LEU A 591 9.97 19.26 -26.54
N ASN A 592 10.86 18.55 -25.85
CA ASN A 592 10.58 17.92 -24.54
C ASN A 592 11.54 18.30 -23.42
N GLY A 593 12.50 19.17 -23.71
CA GLY A 593 13.51 19.58 -22.74
C GLY A 593 14.38 20.70 -23.27
N VAL A 594 15.42 21.03 -22.48
CA VAL A 594 16.42 22.04 -22.85
C VAL A 594 17.81 21.52 -22.50
N SER A 595 18.81 21.91 -23.26
CA SER A 595 20.21 21.59 -22.98
C SER A 595 21.05 22.85 -22.90
N THR A 596 21.82 22.95 -21.81
CA THR A 596 22.78 24.04 -21.54
C THR A 596 24.18 23.51 -21.26
N TYR A 597 24.37 22.18 -21.39
CA TYR A 597 25.61 21.45 -21.15
C TYR A 597 25.63 20.22 -22.08
N ALA A 598 26.67 20.06 -22.91
CA ALA A 598 26.64 19.08 -24.01
C ALA A 598 26.41 17.63 -23.56
N PRO A 599 27.04 17.12 -22.48
CA PRO A 599 26.80 15.76 -21.99
C PRO A 599 25.37 15.50 -21.46
N SER A 600 24.56 16.55 -21.31
CA SER A 600 23.16 16.43 -20.88
C SER A 600 22.16 16.41 -22.03
N PHE A 601 22.60 16.64 -23.27
CA PHE A 601 21.76 16.76 -24.46
C PHE A 601 20.97 15.49 -24.80
N ARG A 602 19.73 15.69 -25.22
CA ARG A 602 18.84 14.68 -25.83
C ARG A 602 18.32 15.20 -27.16
N GLU A 603 17.93 14.29 -28.05
CA GLU A 603 17.53 14.60 -29.43
C GLU A 603 16.40 15.64 -29.55
N ASP A 604 15.43 15.61 -28.63
CA ASP A 604 14.28 16.54 -28.60
C ASP A 604 14.49 17.75 -27.66
N ASP A 605 15.73 18.03 -27.23
CA ASP A 605 16.06 19.20 -26.42
C ASP A 605 16.22 20.46 -27.26
N ILE A 606 15.78 21.59 -26.70
CA ILE A 606 16.16 22.92 -27.17
C ILE A 606 17.58 23.23 -26.69
N VAL A 607 18.52 23.46 -27.60
CA VAL A 607 19.89 23.82 -27.22
C VAL A 607 20.02 25.33 -27.05
N PHE A 608 20.49 25.77 -25.89
CA PHE A 608 20.98 27.13 -25.71
C PHE A 608 22.43 27.19 -26.18
N ALA A 609 22.65 27.71 -27.39
CA ALA A 609 23.96 27.73 -28.02
C ALA A 609 24.66 29.07 -27.71
N ARG A 610 25.89 28.99 -27.20
CA ARG A 610 26.65 30.12 -26.65
C ARG A 610 27.66 30.65 -27.67
N HIS A 611 27.48 31.90 -28.09
CA HIS A 611 28.49 32.64 -28.84
C HIS A 611 29.70 32.94 -27.92
N PRO A 612 30.94 33.10 -28.44
CA PRO A 612 32.11 33.46 -27.62
C PRO A 612 31.94 34.69 -26.71
N ASP A 613 31.10 35.66 -27.11
CA ASP A 613 30.80 36.86 -26.31
C ASP A 613 29.75 36.64 -25.21
N ASP A 614 29.05 35.50 -25.24
CA ASP A 614 28.05 35.13 -24.25
C ASP A 614 28.64 34.36 -23.07
N ARG A 615 27.98 34.48 -21.91
CA ARG A 615 28.38 33.77 -20.68
C ARG A 615 27.50 32.57 -20.32
N PHE A 616 26.54 32.19 -21.17
CA PHE A 616 25.55 31.15 -20.87
C PHE A 616 25.17 30.33 -22.12
N GLY A 617 25.04 29.01 -21.94
CA GLY A 617 24.78 28.04 -23.02
C GLY A 617 26.00 27.14 -23.32
N ILE A 618 25.83 26.26 -24.29
CA ILE A 618 26.87 25.34 -24.79
C ILE A 618 27.69 26.08 -25.87
N PRO A 619 29.02 26.25 -25.71
CA PRO A 619 29.85 26.84 -26.75
C PRO A 619 29.77 26.05 -28.06
N TYR A 620 29.83 26.77 -29.19
CA TYR A 620 29.69 26.15 -30.51
C TYR A 620 30.73 25.06 -30.79
N GLU A 621 31.97 25.26 -30.32
CA GLU A 621 33.06 24.28 -30.41
C GLU A 621 32.69 22.95 -29.72
N GLU A 622 32.08 23.03 -28.53
CA GLU A 622 31.64 21.84 -27.77
C GLU A 622 30.47 21.13 -28.46
N LEU A 623 29.58 21.85 -29.15
CA LEU A 623 28.55 21.23 -29.99
C LEU A 623 29.16 20.45 -31.17
N GLU A 624 30.19 21.00 -31.81
CA GLU A 624 30.88 20.34 -32.92
C GLU A 624 31.69 19.12 -32.46
N GLU A 625 32.47 19.26 -31.38
CA GLU A 625 33.26 18.17 -30.79
C GLU A 625 32.39 16.98 -30.37
N ASN A 626 31.21 17.25 -29.82
CA ASN A 626 30.25 16.22 -29.40
C ASN A 626 29.28 15.80 -30.52
N GLN A 627 29.43 16.33 -31.75
CA GLN A 627 28.58 16.03 -32.90
C GLN A 627 27.07 16.27 -32.65
N ILE A 628 26.74 17.29 -31.86
CA ILE A 628 25.37 17.65 -31.49
C ILE A 628 24.77 18.56 -32.55
N ILE A 629 23.71 18.09 -33.23
CA ILE A 629 22.91 18.88 -34.18
C ILE A 629 21.48 18.94 -33.63
N PRO A 630 21.06 20.03 -32.96
CA PRO A 630 19.74 20.11 -32.36
C PRO A 630 18.66 20.46 -33.39
N ARG A 631 17.44 20.00 -33.12
CA ARG A 631 16.25 20.40 -33.88
C ARG A 631 15.94 21.89 -33.73
N LEU A 632 16.23 22.46 -32.54
CA LEU A 632 16.13 23.88 -32.26
C LEU A 632 17.34 24.38 -31.44
N ALA A 633 18.02 25.40 -31.96
CA ALA A 633 18.99 26.18 -31.21
C ALA A 633 18.43 27.58 -30.86
N ILE A 634 18.57 27.99 -29.60
CA ILE A 634 18.34 29.37 -29.13
C ILE A 634 19.67 30.09 -29.00
N VAL A 635 19.75 31.32 -29.54
CA VAL A 635 20.94 32.19 -29.53
C VAL A 635 20.60 33.62 -29.10
N SER A 636 21.57 34.37 -28.56
CA SER A 636 21.37 35.79 -28.17
C SER A 636 21.62 36.80 -29.29
N ASN A 637 22.46 36.46 -30.27
CA ASN A 637 22.87 37.37 -31.34
C ASN A 637 22.83 36.69 -32.72
N ASP A 638 22.76 37.50 -33.78
CA ASP A 638 22.72 37.09 -35.17
C ASP A 638 24.09 36.72 -35.78
N GLY A 639 25.18 36.98 -35.03
CA GLY A 639 26.59 37.15 -35.44
C GLY A 639 27.20 36.21 -36.48
N GLY A 640 26.61 36.10 -37.67
CA GLY A 640 27.11 35.29 -38.78
C GLY A 640 27.00 33.77 -38.61
N VAL A 641 25.97 33.27 -37.90
CA VAL A 641 25.84 31.89 -37.40
C VAL A 641 26.26 30.76 -38.37
N SER A 642 27.27 29.98 -37.96
CA SER A 642 27.58 28.61 -38.44
C SER A 642 27.08 27.50 -37.50
N VAL A 643 26.19 27.79 -36.54
CA VAL A 643 25.61 26.73 -35.68
C VAL A 643 24.84 25.73 -36.54
N LYS A 644 25.21 24.46 -36.45
CA LYS A 644 24.55 23.37 -37.16
C LYS A 644 23.32 22.94 -36.36
N ALA A 645 22.16 23.47 -36.72
CA ALA A 645 20.86 23.11 -36.16
C ALA A 645 19.78 23.13 -37.27
N ASP A 646 18.71 22.35 -37.12
CA ASP A 646 17.61 22.37 -38.10
C ASP A 646 16.91 23.73 -38.12
N SER A 647 16.70 24.30 -36.94
CA SER A 647 16.05 25.60 -36.73
C SER A 647 16.83 26.45 -35.73
N VAL A 648 16.79 27.78 -35.90
CA VAL A 648 17.51 28.74 -35.06
C VAL A 648 16.60 29.89 -34.68
N LEU A 649 16.41 30.08 -33.37
CA LEU A 649 15.59 31.14 -32.78
C LEU A 649 16.49 32.11 -32.00
N ARG A 650 16.48 33.39 -32.36
CA ARG A 650 17.15 34.45 -31.63
C ARG A 650 16.26 34.94 -30.50
N VAL A 651 16.83 35.17 -29.32
CA VAL A 651 16.17 35.83 -28.19
C VAL A 651 17.02 36.97 -27.66
N PRO A 652 16.44 38.05 -27.12
CA PRO A 652 17.24 39.16 -26.57
C PRO A 652 18.05 38.78 -25.32
N ASP A 653 17.54 37.84 -24.51
CA ASP A 653 18.20 37.36 -23.30
C ASP A 653 17.98 35.86 -23.11
N MET A 654 19.05 35.08 -23.27
CA MET A 654 19.02 33.62 -23.13
C MET A 654 18.67 33.15 -21.72
N ARG A 655 19.04 33.89 -20.66
CA ARG A 655 18.67 33.53 -19.29
C ARG A 655 17.19 33.76 -19.06
N ALA A 656 16.67 34.91 -19.50
CA ALA A 656 15.24 35.20 -19.42
C ALA A 656 14.42 34.12 -20.16
N ALA A 657 14.89 33.69 -21.33
CA ALA A 657 14.25 32.63 -22.10
C ALA A 657 14.23 31.27 -21.36
N LEU A 658 15.35 30.86 -20.76
CA LEU A 658 15.38 29.64 -19.94
C LEU A 658 14.40 29.71 -18.76
N ILE A 659 14.31 30.86 -18.09
CA ILE A 659 13.39 31.06 -16.96
C ILE A 659 11.92 31.04 -17.42
N ALA A 660 11.61 31.61 -18.59
CA ALA A 660 10.27 31.56 -19.17
C ALA A 660 9.84 30.11 -19.47
N LEU A 661 10.71 29.33 -20.12
CA LEU A 661 10.48 27.90 -20.38
C LEU A 661 10.28 27.12 -19.07
N ALA A 662 11.12 27.37 -18.06
CA ALA A 662 11.02 26.65 -16.79
C ALA A 662 9.74 26.98 -16.01
N LYS A 663 9.26 28.22 -16.06
CA LYS A 663 7.97 28.62 -15.44
C LYS A 663 6.80 27.93 -16.11
N ASP A 664 6.80 27.89 -17.44
CA ASP A 664 5.78 27.19 -18.22
C ASP A 664 5.83 25.68 -17.95
N ALA A 665 7.03 25.10 -17.92
CA ALA A 665 7.22 23.70 -17.60
C ALA A 665 6.71 23.35 -16.19
N ARG A 666 7.03 24.16 -15.18
CA ARG A 666 6.51 23.99 -13.81
C ARG A 666 4.99 24.09 -13.75
N LYS A 667 4.37 24.98 -14.52
CA LYS A 667 2.92 25.14 -14.57
C LYS A 667 2.21 23.90 -15.12
N SER A 668 2.85 23.18 -16.05
CA SER A 668 2.28 21.95 -16.61
C SER A 668 2.38 20.73 -15.68
N LEU A 669 3.24 20.79 -14.64
CA LEU A 669 3.41 19.69 -13.68
C LEU A 669 2.28 19.75 -12.64
N THR A 670 1.50 18.67 -12.55
CA THR A 670 0.37 18.54 -11.60
C THR A 670 0.73 17.75 -10.34
N GLY A 671 1.81 16.98 -10.36
CA GLY A 671 2.30 16.22 -9.21
C GLY A 671 2.99 17.10 -8.16
N PRO A 672 3.06 16.64 -6.89
CA PRO A 672 3.72 17.37 -5.81
C PRO A 672 5.22 17.57 -6.08
N VAL A 673 5.69 18.76 -5.71
CA VAL A 673 7.09 19.17 -5.77
C VAL A 673 7.69 19.24 -4.37
N VAL A 674 8.73 18.44 -4.14
CA VAL A 674 9.50 18.41 -2.89
C VAL A 674 10.78 19.22 -3.08
N GLY A 675 10.90 20.36 -2.39
CA GLY A 675 12.12 21.16 -2.32
C GLY A 675 12.98 20.76 -1.12
N VAL A 676 14.19 20.26 -1.36
CA VAL A 676 15.11 19.81 -0.30
C VAL A 676 16.24 20.83 -0.13
N THR A 677 16.43 21.32 1.10
CA THR A 677 17.52 22.23 1.45
C THR A 677 18.21 21.85 2.77
N GLY A 678 19.36 22.47 3.01
CA GLY A 678 20.22 22.24 4.17
C GLY A 678 21.69 22.48 3.88
N SER A 679 22.56 22.39 4.88
CA SER A 679 24.01 22.55 4.69
C SER A 679 24.65 21.27 4.14
N ALA A 680 24.28 20.10 4.65
CA ALA A 680 24.75 18.78 4.24
C ALA A 680 23.59 17.79 3.98
N GLY A 681 23.84 16.69 3.28
CA GLY A 681 22.88 15.59 3.09
C GLY A 681 21.79 15.81 2.02
N LYS A 682 21.64 17.02 1.48
CA LYS A 682 20.60 17.37 0.48
C LYS A 682 20.52 16.37 -0.68
N THR A 683 21.61 16.22 -1.44
CA THR A 683 21.63 15.38 -2.64
C THR A 683 21.29 13.92 -2.31
N SER A 684 21.85 13.38 -1.22
CA SER A 684 21.55 12.01 -0.78
C SER A 684 20.08 11.84 -0.44
N VAL A 685 19.49 12.77 0.32
CA VAL A 685 18.07 12.74 0.70
C VAL A 685 17.17 12.91 -0.53
N THR A 686 17.48 13.84 -1.43
CA THR A 686 16.78 14.01 -2.72
C THR A 686 16.77 12.72 -3.53
N ALA A 687 17.91 12.05 -3.66
CA ALA A 687 18.04 10.78 -4.37
C ALA A 687 17.29 9.64 -3.67
N MET A 688 17.36 9.55 -2.34
CA MET A 688 16.65 8.54 -1.56
C MET A 688 15.13 8.69 -1.67
N ILE A 689 14.60 9.92 -1.57
CA ILE A 689 13.18 10.21 -1.77
C ILE A 689 12.77 9.79 -3.19
N ALA A 690 13.55 10.17 -4.21
CA ALA A 690 13.23 9.86 -5.59
C ALA A 690 13.23 8.35 -5.86
N HIS A 691 14.21 7.62 -5.33
CA HIS A 691 14.30 6.17 -5.45
C HIS A 691 13.11 5.45 -4.80
N CYS A 692 12.68 5.92 -3.63
CA CYS A 692 11.51 5.42 -2.93
C CYS A 692 10.23 5.66 -3.73
N LEU A 693 9.99 6.90 -4.15
CA LEU A 693 8.79 7.28 -4.91
C LEU A 693 8.71 6.60 -6.28
N GLY A 694 9.85 6.24 -6.89
CA GLY A 694 9.88 5.47 -8.14
C GLY A 694 9.25 4.07 -8.05
N GLY A 695 8.90 3.60 -6.85
CA GLY A 695 8.12 2.38 -6.65
C GLY A 695 6.61 2.54 -6.76
N VAL A 696 6.11 3.79 -6.72
CA VAL A 696 4.68 4.11 -6.67
C VAL A 696 4.24 5.09 -7.75
N GLY A 697 5.17 5.75 -8.46
CA GLY A 697 4.86 6.57 -9.62
C GLY A 697 6.09 7.09 -10.34
N LYS A 698 5.88 7.86 -11.42
CA LYS A 698 6.94 8.50 -12.20
C LYS A 698 7.57 9.66 -11.44
N VAL A 699 8.89 9.62 -11.29
CA VAL A 699 9.63 10.62 -10.53
C VAL A 699 10.61 11.36 -11.43
N HIS A 700 10.61 12.69 -11.32
CA HIS A 700 11.72 13.52 -11.77
C HIS A 700 12.47 14.03 -10.54
N SER A 701 13.80 14.02 -10.58
CA SER A 701 14.63 14.58 -9.51
C SER A 701 15.77 15.40 -10.08
N THR A 702 16.34 16.28 -9.25
CA THR A 702 17.52 17.06 -9.66
C THR A 702 18.62 16.15 -10.18
N ARG A 703 18.97 16.34 -11.46
CA ARG A 703 20.09 15.69 -12.11
C ARG A 703 21.31 16.60 -12.04
N PHE A 704 22.48 15.99 -11.84
CA PHE A 704 23.74 16.69 -11.60
C PHE A 704 23.65 17.61 -10.36
N SER A 705 24.73 18.22 -9.89
CA SER A 705 24.68 19.19 -8.76
C SER A 705 23.99 20.53 -9.16
N ALA A 706 22.97 20.48 -10.02
CA ALA A 706 22.30 21.60 -10.68
C ALA A 706 21.18 22.19 -9.80
N ASN A 707 21.57 22.72 -8.64
CA ASN A 707 20.70 23.15 -7.54
C ASN A 707 20.56 24.68 -7.37
N MET A 708 21.16 25.46 -8.28
CA MET A 708 21.00 26.91 -8.41
C MET A 708 19.94 27.26 -9.46
N VAL A 709 19.48 28.52 -9.52
CA VAL A 709 18.37 28.99 -10.39
C VAL A 709 18.42 28.43 -11.80
N ARG A 710 19.57 28.51 -12.48
CA ARG A 710 19.77 27.96 -13.83
C ARG A 710 19.59 26.43 -13.89
N GLY A 711 20.18 25.72 -12.94
CA GLY A 711 20.10 24.26 -12.86
C GLY A 711 18.69 23.79 -12.52
N LEU A 712 18.00 24.52 -11.65
CA LEU A 712 16.61 24.27 -11.29
C LEU A 712 15.68 24.50 -12.49
N ALA A 713 15.91 25.58 -13.25
CA ALA A 713 15.20 25.86 -14.49
C ALA A 713 15.38 24.74 -15.52
N TRP A 714 16.62 24.30 -15.72
CA TRP A 714 16.93 23.18 -16.60
C TRP A 714 16.24 21.87 -16.16
N ASN A 715 16.27 21.53 -14.86
CA ASN A 715 15.59 20.33 -14.36
C ASN A 715 14.07 20.40 -14.61
N LEU A 716 13.43 21.53 -14.32
CA LEU A 716 12.00 21.70 -14.57
C LEU A 716 11.63 21.56 -16.04
N CYS A 717 12.41 22.15 -16.95
CA CYS A 717 12.21 22.01 -18.39
C CYS A 717 12.32 20.55 -18.85
N CYS A 718 13.24 19.78 -18.26
CA CYS A 718 13.53 18.39 -18.62
C CYS A 718 12.67 17.36 -17.87
N ALA A 719 11.78 17.80 -16.97
CA ALA A 719 10.82 16.94 -16.32
C ALA A 719 9.78 16.47 -17.35
N PRO A 720 9.49 15.16 -17.48
CA PRO A 720 8.37 14.70 -18.30
C PRO A 720 7.04 15.32 -17.85
N VAL A 721 6.11 15.58 -18.78
CA VAL A 721 4.81 16.19 -18.47
C VAL A 721 3.97 15.31 -17.54
N ASP A 722 4.15 13.99 -17.65
CA ASP A 722 3.49 12.97 -16.83
C ASP A 722 4.25 12.63 -15.52
N THR A 723 5.16 13.51 -15.09
CA THR A 723 5.84 13.37 -13.79
C THR A 723 4.82 13.44 -12.66
N GLU A 724 4.72 12.37 -11.88
CA GLU A 724 3.84 12.28 -10.71
C GLU A 724 4.49 12.86 -9.45
N TYR A 725 5.81 12.82 -9.34
CA TYR A 725 6.56 13.40 -8.22
C TYR A 725 7.80 14.13 -8.71
N CYS A 726 8.02 15.36 -8.25
CA CYS A 726 9.23 16.12 -8.58
C CYS A 726 10.04 16.40 -7.30
N VAL A 727 11.30 15.95 -7.24
CA VAL A 727 12.14 16.10 -6.04
C VAL A 727 13.35 16.97 -6.39
N LEU A 728 13.35 18.21 -5.93
CA LEU A 728 14.32 19.23 -6.32
C LEU A 728 15.26 19.59 -5.17
N GLU A 729 16.56 19.47 -5.41
CA GLU A 729 17.59 20.02 -4.52
C GLU A 729 17.69 21.54 -4.71
N MET A 730 17.63 22.31 -3.61
CA MET A 730 17.63 23.77 -3.63
C MET A 730 18.76 24.36 -2.76
N ALA A 731 19.73 25.00 -3.43
CA ALA A 731 20.86 25.67 -2.77
C ALA A 731 20.52 27.08 -2.27
N ILE A 732 21.32 27.60 -1.34
CA ILE A 732 21.07 28.86 -0.63
C ILE A 732 21.27 30.13 -1.47
N GLY A 733 22.12 30.10 -2.51
CA GLY A 733 22.67 31.28 -3.17
C GLY A 733 21.63 32.32 -3.64
N GLN A 734 20.48 31.87 -4.15
CA GLN A 734 19.35 32.73 -4.56
C GLN A 734 18.01 32.05 -4.21
N MET A 735 17.81 31.72 -2.93
CA MET A 735 16.67 30.91 -2.49
C MET A 735 15.30 31.49 -2.87
N GLN A 736 15.14 32.81 -2.84
CA GLN A 736 13.88 33.47 -3.23
C GLN A 736 13.52 33.22 -4.71
N GLU A 737 14.50 33.28 -5.60
CA GLU A 737 14.28 32.98 -7.02
C GLU A 737 14.05 31.49 -7.25
N ASN A 738 14.84 30.64 -6.58
CA ASN A 738 14.67 29.19 -6.63
C ASN A 738 13.25 28.78 -6.24
N THR A 739 12.71 29.30 -5.14
CA THR A 739 11.36 28.94 -4.70
C THR A 739 10.28 29.50 -5.61
N ARG A 740 10.42 30.72 -6.14
CA ARG A 740 9.46 31.28 -7.10
C ARG A 740 9.38 30.44 -8.37
N LEU A 741 10.49 29.81 -8.75
CA LEU A 741 10.55 28.94 -9.91
C LEU A 741 10.02 27.53 -9.62
N ALA A 742 10.47 26.89 -8.53
CA ALA A 742 10.08 25.53 -8.18
C ALA A 742 8.68 25.41 -7.57
N ARG A 743 8.20 26.43 -6.85
CA ARG A 743 6.95 26.44 -6.08
C ARG A 743 6.71 25.10 -5.36
N PRO A 744 7.57 24.74 -4.38
CA PRO A 744 7.48 23.45 -3.72
C PRO A 744 6.20 23.35 -2.89
N ASP A 745 5.55 22.19 -2.92
CA ASP A 745 4.42 21.84 -2.07
C ASP A 745 4.92 21.35 -0.69
N ILE A 746 6.11 20.72 -0.68
CA ILE A 746 6.80 20.27 0.51
C ILE A 746 8.20 20.86 0.53
N ALA A 747 8.57 21.56 1.61
CA ALA A 747 9.93 22.03 1.83
C ALA A 747 10.59 21.24 2.97
N LEU A 748 11.68 20.54 2.67
CA LEU A 748 12.41 19.70 3.62
C LEU A 748 13.75 20.34 4.00
N PHE A 749 13.98 20.50 5.31
CA PHE A 749 15.25 20.93 5.88
C PHE A 749 16.02 19.74 6.47
N THR A 750 17.22 19.46 5.93
CA THR A 750 18.09 18.41 6.47
C THR A 750 18.85 18.85 7.72
N ASN A 751 19.52 20.01 7.66
CA ASN A 751 20.31 20.61 8.75
C ASN A 751 20.75 22.06 8.43
N ILE A 752 21.23 22.76 9.46
CA ILE A 752 21.93 24.05 9.37
C ILE A 752 23.31 23.92 10.04
N HIS A 753 24.36 24.09 9.24
CA HIS A 753 25.75 24.11 9.71
C HIS A 753 26.51 25.29 9.10
N PRO A 754 27.63 25.71 9.71
CA PRO A 754 28.54 26.70 9.15
C PRO A 754 29.11 26.19 7.82
N ALA A 755 28.61 26.71 6.71
CA ALA A 755 29.04 26.38 5.36
C ALA A 755 28.90 27.65 4.50
N HIS A 756 29.84 27.87 3.58
CA HIS A 756 29.89 29.10 2.77
C HIS A 756 30.01 30.38 3.61
N LEU A 757 30.74 30.35 4.75
CA LEU A 757 30.79 31.44 5.73
C LEU A 757 31.29 32.77 5.13
N ILE A 758 32.18 32.69 4.13
CA ILE A 758 32.68 33.83 3.34
C ILE A 758 31.54 34.70 2.79
N HIS A 759 30.37 34.11 2.48
CA HIS A 759 29.23 34.80 1.89
C HIS A 759 28.06 35.06 2.87
N HIS A 760 28.08 34.48 4.08
CA HIS A 760 26.91 34.37 4.94
C HIS A 760 27.10 34.75 6.43
N LYS A 761 28.32 35.07 6.88
CA LYS A 761 28.66 35.55 8.25
C LYS A 761 28.41 34.55 9.40
N ASP A 762 27.16 34.11 9.62
CA ASP A 762 26.77 33.24 10.76
C ASP A 762 25.66 32.22 10.39
N THR A 763 25.45 31.21 11.25
CA THR A 763 24.43 30.15 11.06
C THR A 763 23.00 30.69 11.06
N ALA A 764 22.70 31.69 11.89
CA ALA A 764 21.39 32.34 11.93
C ALA A 764 21.03 33.01 10.60
N THR A 765 22.01 33.61 9.92
CA THR A 765 21.85 34.22 8.59
C THR A 765 21.68 33.17 7.50
N ILE A 766 22.39 32.05 7.61
CA ILE A 766 22.17 30.88 6.74
C ILE A 766 20.74 30.36 6.91
N ALA A 767 20.25 30.21 8.14
CA ALA A 767 18.89 29.78 8.44
C ALA A 767 17.84 30.71 7.86
N ARG A 768 17.94 32.04 8.10
CA ARG A 768 17.04 33.06 7.52
C ARG A 768 17.02 33.03 5.99
N ARG A 769 18.19 32.91 5.35
CA ARG A 769 18.28 32.86 3.89
C ARG A 769 17.69 31.57 3.31
N LYS A 770 17.90 30.41 3.95
CA LYS A 770 17.28 29.14 3.53
C LYS A 770 15.77 29.13 3.77
N ALA A 771 15.29 29.76 4.84
CA ALA A 771 13.86 29.89 5.14
C ALA A 771 13.08 30.64 4.06
N HIS A 772 13.75 31.40 3.18
CA HIS A 772 13.10 31.94 1.99
C HIS A 772 12.53 30.86 1.06
N ILE A 773 12.88 29.58 1.20
CA ILE A 773 12.24 28.48 0.48
C ILE A 773 10.72 28.47 0.67
N PHE A 774 10.22 28.95 1.82
CA PHE A 774 8.79 29.02 2.13
C PHE A 774 8.05 30.13 1.37
N SER A 775 8.76 31.13 0.84
CA SER A 775 8.14 32.38 0.38
C SER A 775 7.21 32.26 -0.82
N ALA A 776 7.34 31.20 -1.63
CA ALA A 776 6.48 30.92 -2.79
C ALA A 776 5.75 29.56 -2.70
N MET A 777 5.69 28.97 -1.50
CA MET A 777 4.90 27.76 -1.24
C MET A 777 3.40 28.08 -1.22
N PRO A 778 2.54 27.12 -1.61
CA PRO A 778 1.09 27.27 -1.48
C PRO A 778 0.67 27.30 0.00
N ASP A 779 -0.54 27.79 0.25
CA ASP A 779 -1.04 28.01 1.63
C ASP A 779 -1.29 26.70 2.40
N ASP A 780 -1.53 25.60 1.69
CA ASP A 780 -1.63 24.23 2.24
C ASP A 780 -0.28 23.48 2.22
N GLY A 781 0.82 24.18 1.93
CA GLY A 781 2.16 23.61 1.86
C GLY A 781 2.69 23.11 3.22
N VAL A 782 3.64 22.18 3.15
CA VAL A 782 4.19 21.50 4.34
C VAL A 782 5.68 21.78 4.50
N ALA A 783 6.08 22.30 5.67
CA ALA A 783 7.46 22.44 6.07
C ALA A 783 7.88 21.24 6.93
N ILE A 784 8.86 20.45 6.46
CA ILE A 784 9.44 19.34 7.19
C ILE A 784 10.78 19.76 7.78
N LEU A 785 10.90 19.75 9.10
CA LEU A 785 12.03 20.32 9.84
C LEU A 785 12.72 19.27 10.72
N ASN A 786 14.05 19.25 10.69
CA ASN A 786 14.86 18.51 11.65
C ASN A 786 14.86 19.25 12.99
N ARG A 787 14.26 18.67 14.03
CA ARG A 787 14.17 19.30 15.37
C ARG A 787 15.53 19.42 16.06
N ASN A 788 16.53 18.64 15.64
CA ASN A 788 17.87 18.65 16.20
C ASN A 788 18.85 19.55 15.42
N MET A 789 18.41 20.27 14.39
CA MET A 789 19.28 21.19 13.65
C MET A 789 19.52 22.50 14.42
N ASN A 790 20.65 23.14 14.17
CA ASN A 790 20.90 24.50 14.66
C ASN A 790 19.87 25.48 14.09
N GLU A 791 19.53 26.51 14.86
CA GLU A 791 18.60 27.58 14.45
C GLU A 791 17.20 27.07 14.07
N TYR A 792 16.77 25.94 14.65
CA TYR A 792 15.44 25.36 14.44
C TYR A 792 14.34 26.40 14.65
N GLU A 793 14.43 27.18 15.72
CA GLU A 793 13.43 28.18 16.10
C GLU A 793 13.26 29.27 15.04
N ILE A 794 14.35 29.68 14.38
CA ILE A 794 14.33 30.68 13.31
C ILE A 794 13.56 30.15 12.10
N VAL A 795 13.82 28.90 11.71
CA VAL A 795 13.19 28.28 10.54
C VAL A 795 11.73 27.93 10.83
N GLU A 796 11.43 27.43 12.03
CA GLU A 796 10.07 27.10 12.46
C GLU A 796 9.19 28.36 12.52
N ALA A 797 9.71 29.46 13.06
CA ALA A 797 8.99 30.74 13.08
C ALA A 797 8.66 31.21 11.65
N ALA A 798 9.62 31.14 10.73
CA ALA A 798 9.38 31.53 9.33
C ALA A 798 8.33 30.64 8.62
N ALA A 799 8.27 29.34 8.92
CA ALA A 799 7.24 28.46 8.38
C ALA A 799 5.85 28.78 8.96
N LYS A 800 5.77 29.03 10.27
CA LYS A 800 4.53 29.42 10.97
C LYS A 800 4.00 30.77 10.51
N ASP A 801 4.88 31.76 10.31
CA ASP A 801 4.52 33.09 9.81
C ASP A 801 3.91 33.04 8.40
N LYS A 802 4.33 32.07 7.58
CA LYS A 802 3.73 31.80 6.26
C LYS A 802 2.42 30.99 6.34
N GLY A 803 2.05 30.48 7.51
CA GLY A 803 0.85 29.67 7.73
C GLY A 803 1.00 28.20 7.32
N LEU A 804 2.23 27.71 7.13
CA LEU A 804 2.48 26.34 6.66
C LEU A 804 2.24 25.31 7.75
N ARG A 805 1.82 24.11 7.36
CA ARG A 805 1.82 22.96 8.26
C ARG A 805 3.26 22.54 8.55
N VAL A 806 3.65 22.51 9.82
CA VAL A 806 4.98 22.05 10.25
C VAL A 806 4.92 20.56 10.62
N VAL A 807 5.84 19.77 10.08
CA VAL A 807 6.10 18.37 10.43
C VAL A 807 7.54 18.27 10.89
N THR A 808 7.79 17.52 11.95
CA THR A 808 9.09 17.44 12.60
C THR A 808 9.64 16.02 12.62
N TYR A 809 10.96 15.89 12.46
CA TYR A 809 11.66 14.65 12.73
C TYR A 809 12.86 14.90 13.64
N GLY A 810 13.27 13.91 14.44
CA GLY A 810 14.40 14.04 15.36
C GLY A 810 14.59 12.85 16.28
N TRP A 811 15.46 12.98 17.28
CA TRP A 811 15.89 11.88 18.16
C TRP A 811 15.00 11.64 19.39
N SER A 812 13.85 12.32 19.50
CA SER A 812 12.97 12.25 20.66
C SER A 812 11.49 12.26 20.27
N ASP A 813 10.64 11.81 21.19
CA ASP A 813 9.16 11.83 21.08
C ASP A 813 8.54 13.24 21.01
N ALA A 814 9.33 14.30 21.18
CA ALA A 814 8.94 15.67 20.85
C ALA A 814 8.82 15.92 19.32
N SER A 815 9.26 14.98 18.48
CA SER A 815 9.11 15.03 17.03
C SER A 815 7.99 14.11 16.54
N ASP A 816 7.38 14.43 15.40
CA ASP A 816 6.36 13.55 14.78
C ASP A 816 6.95 12.19 14.34
N ILE A 817 8.26 12.19 14.06
CA ILE A 817 9.02 11.02 13.62
C ILE A 817 10.31 10.93 14.43
N PHE A 818 10.52 9.78 15.07
CA PHE A 818 11.70 9.53 15.92
C PHE A 818 12.03 8.03 16.04
N PRO A 819 13.29 7.65 16.33
CA PRO A 819 13.67 6.25 16.49
C PRO A 819 13.28 5.70 17.87
N ILE A 820 12.69 4.51 17.87
CA ILE A 820 12.42 3.71 19.09
C ILE A 820 13.59 2.76 19.35
N VAL A 821 14.08 2.12 18.29
CA VAL A 821 15.24 1.21 18.33
C VAL A 821 16.16 1.57 17.18
N SER A 822 17.34 2.09 17.50
CA SER A 822 18.41 2.36 16.55
C SER A 822 19.74 1.85 17.11
N THR A 823 20.46 1.04 16.36
CA THR A 823 21.89 0.79 16.60
C THR A 823 22.69 1.39 15.45
N PRO A 824 23.83 2.06 15.70
CA PRO A 824 24.60 2.75 14.66
C PRO A 824 25.02 1.89 13.46
N SER A 825 25.15 0.57 13.65
CA SER A 825 25.53 -0.41 12.65
C SER A 825 24.36 -1.21 12.05
N ALA A 826 23.11 -0.94 12.47
CA ALA A 826 21.97 -1.68 11.95
C ALA A 826 21.66 -1.30 10.50
N GLN A 827 21.23 -2.31 9.74
CA GLN A 827 20.70 -2.15 8.39
C GLN A 827 19.23 -1.71 8.37
N GLU A 828 18.58 -1.70 9.53
CA GLU A 828 17.18 -1.29 9.72
C GLU A 828 17.01 -0.49 11.02
N VAL A 829 16.04 0.42 11.03
CA VAL A 829 15.65 1.19 12.22
C VAL A 829 14.17 0.99 12.48
N THR A 830 13.80 0.86 13.76
CA THR A 830 12.40 0.93 14.17
C THR A 830 12.08 2.37 14.56
N LEU A 831 11.20 3.01 13.80
CA LEU A 831 10.76 4.38 14.00
C LEU A 831 9.32 4.40 14.51
N GLU A 832 8.97 5.42 15.29
CA GLU A 832 7.61 5.90 15.39
C GLU A 832 7.41 7.02 14.38
N ALA A 833 6.33 6.96 13.60
CA ALA A 833 5.88 8.04 12.74
C ALA A 833 4.39 8.25 12.96
N PHE A 834 4.00 9.44 13.45
CA PHE A 834 2.61 9.80 13.73
C PHE A 834 1.85 8.75 14.58
N GLY A 835 2.50 8.24 15.63
CA GLY A 835 1.92 7.26 16.56
C GLY A 835 1.84 5.82 16.01
N LYS A 836 2.44 5.54 14.85
CA LYS A 836 2.54 4.19 14.27
C LYS A 836 4.00 3.76 14.20
N ARG A 837 4.24 2.47 14.51
CA ARG A 837 5.57 1.88 14.44
C ARG A 837 5.85 1.34 13.06
N HIS A 838 7.04 1.62 12.56
CA HIS A 838 7.53 1.18 11.26
C HIS A 838 8.93 0.63 11.37
N VAL A 839 9.19 -0.49 10.69
CA VAL A 839 10.56 -1.01 10.52
C VAL A 839 11.01 -0.67 9.10
N VAL A 840 12.08 0.10 8.97
CA VAL A 840 12.55 0.59 7.68
C VAL A 840 14.06 0.38 7.51
N PRO A 841 14.53 0.03 6.30
CA PRO A 841 15.96 -0.06 6.00
C PRO A 841 16.67 1.29 6.11
N ILE A 842 17.96 1.25 6.43
CA ILE A 842 18.87 2.40 6.49
C ILE A 842 19.89 2.30 5.36
N VAL A 843 20.22 3.44 4.75
CA VAL A 843 21.32 3.54 3.77
C VAL A 843 22.54 4.16 4.46
N GLY A 844 23.62 3.39 4.56
CA GLY A 844 24.84 3.80 5.25
C GLY A 844 24.83 3.41 6.73
N ALA A 845 25.68 4.06 7.54
CA ALA A 845 25.80 3.82 8.97
C ALA A 845 25.93 5.12 9.78
N GLY A 846 25.68 5.06 11.08
CA GLY A 846 25.78 6.20 12.00
C GLY A 846 24.51 7.06 12.10
N SER A 847 24.57 8.11 12.92
CA SER A 847 23.41 8.98 13.24
C SER A 847 22.84 9.69 12.02
N TYR A 848 23.69 10.26 11.16
CA TYR A 848 23.27 10.95 9.93
C TYR A 848 22.50 10.05 8.96
N ALA A 849 22.82 8.75 8.92
CA ALA A 849 22.07 7.79 8.11
C ALA A 849 20.63 7.63 8.62
N VAL A 850 20.46 7.55 9.94
CA VAL A 850 19.14 7.50 10.58
C VAL A 850 18.36 8.80 10.32
N GLU A 851 19.00 9.97 10.47
CA GLU A 851 18.37 11.26 10.21
C GLU A 851 17.91 11.42 8.76
N ASN A 852 18.74 11.03 7.79
CA ASN A 852 18.37 11.03 6.38
C ASN A 852 17.18 10.08 6.13
N THR A 853 17.18 8.89 6.73
CA THR A 853 16.04 7.96 6.63
C THR A 853 14.77 8.55 7.24
N MET A 854 14.85 9.21 8.41
CA MET A 854 13.70 9.90 9.01
C MET A 854 13.17 11.02 8.12
N ALA A 855 14.06 11.78 7.48
CA ALA A 855 13.68 12.82 6.52
C ALA A 855 12.92 12.24 5.31
N VAL A 856 13.36 11.08 4.80
CA VAL A 856 12.64 10.36 3.73
C VAL A 856 11.28 9.87 4.23
N VAL A 857 11.22 9.25 5.41
CA VAL A 857 9.96 8.80 6.03
C VAL A 857 8.99 9.96 6.21
N ALA A 858 9.48 11.14 6.58
CA ALA A 858 8.65 12.34 6.71
C ALA A 858 8.01 12.73 5.38
N VAL A 859 8.77 12.77 4.29
CA VAL A 859 8.24 13.09 2.96
C VAL A 859 7.23 12.03 2.51
N ILE A 860 7.54 10.74 2.65
CA ILE A 860 6.63 9.64 2.27
C ILE A 860 5.33 9.69 3.10
N SER A 861 5.43 10.02 4.39
CA SER A 861 4.26 10.17 5.27
C SER A 861 3.39 11.36 4.88
N VAL A 862 4.00 12.52 4.57
CA VAL A 862 3.29 13.72 4.13
C VAL A 862 2.60 13.49 2.79
N LEU A 863 3.25 12.79 1.86
CA LEU A 863 2.68 12.36 0.58
C LEU A 863 1.65 11.22 0.73
N ARG A 864 1.41 10.75 1.96
CA ARG A 864 0.45 9.68 2.32
C ARG A 864 0.68 8.37 1.58
N GLN A 865 1.93 8.09 1.23
CA GLN A 865 2.33 6.85 0.58
C GLN A 865 2.57 5.74 1.63
N PRO A 866 2.36 4.44 1.30
CA PRO A 866 2.60 3.35 2.24
C PRO A 866 4.08 3.27 2.67
N ILE A 867 4.38 3.62 3.93
CA ILE A 867 5.76 3.79 4.44
C ILE A 867 6.60 2.52 4.23
N GLU A 868 6.24 1.38 4.83
CA GLU A 868 7.12 0.19 4.79
C GLU A 868 7.32 -0.37 3.36
N PRO A 869 6.27 -0.56 2.52
CA PRO A 869 6.46 -1.05 1.15
C PRO A 869 7.33 -0.12 0.29
N VAL A 870 7.18 1.19 0.45
CA VAL A 870 7.93 2.20 -0.31
C VAL A 870 9.38 2.26 0.18
N LEU A 871 9.60 2.35 1.50
CA LEU A 871 10.93 2.47 2.09
C LEU A 871 11.76 1.20 1.95
N LYS A 872 11.14 0.02 1.80
CA LYS A 872 11.84 -1.22 1.47
C LYS A 872 12.76 -1.07 0.25
N ARG A 873 12.43 -0.18 -0.69
CA ARG A 873 13.26 0.11 -1.86
C ARG A 873 14.64 0.66 -1.51
N LEU A 874 14.84 1.29 -0.36
CA LEU A 874 16.18 1.74 0.06
C LEU A 874 17.19 0.59 0.16
N THR A 875 16.74 -0.67 0.32
CA THR A 875 17.61 -1.86 0.24
C THR A 875 18.31 -2.03 -1.12
N THR A 876 17.77 -1.44 -2.19
CA THR A 876 18.34 -1.45 -3.54
C THR A 876 18.85 -0.07 -3.97
N PHE A 877 18.90 0.90 -3.05
CA PHE A 877 19.38 2.24 -3.37
C PHE A 877 20.90 2.23 -3.57
N ALA A 878 21.33 2.67 -4.76
CA ALA A 878 22.74 2.88 -5.05
C ALA A 878 23.15 4.29 -4.64
N ARG A 879 24.22 4.41 -3.86
CA ARG A 879 24.78 5.72 -3.46
C ARG A 879 25.60 6.29 -4.61
N ASP A 880 25.48 7.59 -4.83
CA ASP A 880 26.23 8.30 -5.86
C ASP A 880 27.74 8.29 -5.57
N ILE A 881 28.51 8.28 -6.66
CA ILE A 881 29.96 8.42 -6.65
C ILE A 881 30.35 9.70 -5.90
N GLY A 882 31.36 9.61 -5.04
CA GLY A 882 31.83 10.73 -4.22
C GLY A 882 30.92 11.12 -3.05
N ARG A 883 29.81 10.38 -2.83
CA ARG A 883 28.76 10.70 -1.84
C ARG A 883 28.34 9.51 -0.98
N GLY A 884 29.35 8.81 -0.46
CA GLY A 884 29.24 7.66 0.42
C GLY A 884 29.17 6.31 -0.30
N GLN A 885 29.52 6.27 -1.59
CA GLN A 885 29.63 5.01 -2.32
C GLN A 885 30.61 4.08 -1.60
N ILE A 886 30.26 2.80 -1.51
CA ILE A 886 31.15 1.77 -0.98
C ILE A 886 31.81 1.07 -2.16
N ILE A 887 33.12 1.19 -2.27
CA ILE A 887 33.93 0.48 -3.26
C ILE A 887 34.60 -0.69 -2.55
N GLU A 888 34.30 -1.91 -2.98
CA GLU A 888 34.95 -3.11 -2.44
C GLU A 888 36.26 -3.36 -3.19
N LEU A 889 37.35 -3.49 -2.44
CA LEU A 889 38.65 -3.88 -2.96
C LEU A 889 38.84 -5.37 -2.71
N ALA A 890 39.13 -6.12 -3.77
CA ALA A 890 39.38 -7.56 -3.68
C ALA A 890 40.68 -7.82 -2.92
N THR A 891 40.57 -8.46 -1.75
CA THR A 891 41.70 -8.89 -0.91
C THR A 891 41.54 -10.36 -0.54
N PRO A 892 42.62 -11.10 -0.20
CA PRO A 892 42.49 -12.47 0.28
C PRO A 892 41.64 -12.55 1.56
N GLY A 893 40.45 -13.17 1.50
CA GLY A 893 39.53 -13.26 2.64
C GLY A 893 38.44 -12.19 2.60
N THR A 894 38.26 -11.44 3.71
CA THR A 894 37.27 -10.35 3.79
C THR A 894 37.73 -9.17 2.92
N PRO A 895 36.90 -8.63 2.02
CA PRO A 895 37.27 -7.49 1.19
C PRO A 895 37.52 -6.25 2.05
N ALA A 896 38.48 -5.43 1.63
CA ALA A 896 38.60 -4.07 2.14
C ALA A 896 37.55 -3.17 1.49
N ARG A 897 37.16 -2.09 2.17
CA ARG A 897 36.13 -1.16 1.67
C ARG A 897 36.62 0.27 1.69
N ILE A 898 36.46 0.96 0.58
CA ILE A 898 36.58 2.42 0.50
C ILE A 898 35.19 3.04 0.66
N ILE A 899 35.04 3.96 1.60
CA ILE A 899 33.90 4.86 1.71
C ILE A 899 34.26 6.14 0.97
N ASP A 900 33.69 6.30 -0.23
CA ASP A 900 33.99 7.42 -1.11
C ASP A 900 33.09 8.63 -0.80
N HIS A 901 33.62 9.60 -0.07
CA HIS A 901 33.04 10.93 0.17
C HIS A 901 33.90 12.04 -0.47
N SER A 902 34.60 11.75 -1.57
CA SER A 902 35.66 12.60 -2.14
C SER A 902 35.18 13.84 -2.90
N TYR A 903 33.88 13.99 -3.18
CA TYR A 903 33.37 15.06 -4.06
C TYR A 903 33.39 16.46 -3.42
N ASN A 904 33.04 16.58 -2.13
CA ASN A 904 33.07 17.86 -1.44
C ASN A 904 33.27 17.70 0.08
N ALA A 905 33.83 18.72 0.73
CA ALA A 905 34.06 18.74 2.16
C ALA A 905 33.84 20.10 2.81
N ASN A 906 33.17 20.04 3.96
CA ASN A 906 33.01 21.07 4.97
C ASN A 906 33.02 20.39 6.36
N PRO A 907 33.18 21.13 7.47
CA PRO A 907 33.34 20.57 8.80
C PRO A 907 32.24 19.56 9.20
N ALA A 908 30.97 19.90 8.96
CA ALA A 908 29.85 19.03 9.28
C ALA A 908 29.86 17.74 8.46
N SER A 909 30.11 17.83 7.15
CA SER A 909 30.20 16.65 6.30
C SER A 909 31.40 15.77 6.63
N MET A 910 32.52 16.34 7.10
CA MET A 910 33.71 15.60 7.54
C MET A 910 33.36 14.73 8.75
N ARG A 911 32.73 15.33 9.77
CA ARG A 911 32.26 14.59 10.94
C ARG A 911 31.29 13.48 10.57
N ALA A 912 30.32 13.75 9.69
CA ALA A 912 29.35 12.73 9.25
C ALA A 912 30.01 11.52 8.55
N ALA A 913 31.00 11.76 7.69
CA ALA A 913 31.71 10.69 7.00
C ALA A 913 32.59 9.85 7.96
N LEU A 914 33.17 10.50 8.96
CA LEU A 914 33.93 9.83 10.01
C LEU A 914 33.03 8.99 10.92
N ASP A 915 31.88 9.53 11.33
CA ASP A 915 30.88 8.79 12.12
C ASP A 915 30.41 7.52 11.39
N GLU A 916 30.17 7.63 10.09
CA GLU A 916 29.83 6.48 9.23
C GLU A 916 30.96 5.43 9.22
N MET A 917 32.21 5.85 9.03
CA MET A 917 33.38 4.96 9.07
C MET A 917 33.51 4.23 10.41
N PHE A 918 33.26 4.92 11.53
CA PHE A 918 33.36 4.32 12.86
C PHE A 918 32.18 3.40 13.18
N ALA A 919 30.98 3.70 12.68
CA ALA A 919 29.80 2.85 12.83
C ALA A 919 29.86 1.59 11.96
N MET A 920 30.63 1.62 10.87
CA MET A 920 30.79 0.47 9.98
C MET A 920 31.58 -0.67 10.67
N PRO A 921 31.12 -1.94 10.54
CA PRO A 921 31.89 -3.08 11.00
C PRO A 921 33.26 -3.09 10.33
N CYS A 922 34.34 -3.33 11.09
CA CYS A 922 35.70 -3.37 10.56
C CYS A 922 36.46 -4.47 11.31
N SER A 923 36.99 -5.45 10.56
CA SER A 923 37.81 -6.54 11.10
C SER A 923 39.31 -6.31 10.91
N GLY A 924 39.68 -5.35 10.05
CA GLY A 924 41.04 -4.88 9.85
C GLY A 924 41.26 -3.51 10.50
N LYS A 925 41.90 -2.61 9.76
CA LYS A 925 42.30 -1.26 10.18
C LYS A 925 41.35 -0.20 9.64
N ARG A 926 41.29 0.94 10.32
CA ARG A 926 40.63 2.14 9.81
C ARG A 926 41.66 3.16 9.35
N VAL A 927 41.51 3.62 8.11
CA VAL A 927 42.40 4.58 7.47
C VAL A 927 41.57 5.75 6.96
N ALA A 928 42.01 6.99 7.21
CA ALA A 928 41.35 8.18 6.67
C ALA A 928 42.28 8.92 5.71
N ILE A 929 41.78 9.28 4.54
CA ILE A 929 42.44 10.10 3.54
C ILE A 929 41.62 11.38 3.38
N LEU A 930 42.11 12.48 3.96
CA LEU A 930 41.38 13.72 4.11
C LEU A 930 42.06 14.84 3.34
N GLY A 931 41.34 15.44 2.40
CA GLY A 931 41.74 16.63 1.68
C GLY A 931 41.13 17.91 2.27
N ASP A 932 41.81 19.04 2.10
CA ASP A 932 41.38 20.34 2.61
C ASP A 932 39.88 20.64 2.37
N MET A 933 39.26 21.24 3.38
CA MET A 933 37.92 21.79 3.33
C MET A 933 37.96 23.17 2.66
N ALA A 934 37.01 23.47 1.78
CA ALA A 934 36.98 24.72 1.03
C ALA A 934 35.99 25.74 1.63
N GLU A 935 36.15 27.01 1.26
CA GLU A 935 35.19 28.11 1.51
C GLU A 935 34.93 28.47 2.98
N LEU A 936 35.94 28.25 3.84
CA LEU A 936 35.87 28.54 5.29
C LEU A 936 36.34 29.96 5.67
N GLY A 937 37.10 30.63 4.81
CA GLY A 937 37.59 32.00 5.07
C GLY A 937 38.60 32.04 6.22
N GLU A 938 38.48 33.03 7.11
CA GLU A 938 39.40 33.23 8.25
C GLU A 938 39.38 32.06 9.25
N GLU A 939 38.31 31.27 9.29
CA GLU A 939 38.15 30.10 10.17
C GLU A 939 38.73 28.80 9.57
N SER A 940 39.38 28.85 8.40
CA SER A 940 39.90 27.64 7.76
C SER A 940 40.90 26.91 8.67
N GLN A 941 41.88 27.64 9.21
CA GLN A 941 42.93 27.05 10.04
C GLN A 941 42.39 26.45 11.35
N SER A 942 41.43 27.12 12.00
CA SER A 942 40.84 26.69 13.27
C SER A 942 40.04 25.39 13.09
N GLU A 943 39.22 25.32 12.04
CA GLU A 943 38.38 24.15 11.73
C GLU A 943 39.21 22.90 11.35
N HIS A 944 40.27 23.07 10.55
CA HIS A 944 41.19 21.96 10.24
C HIS A 944 41.92 21.48 11.51
N THR A 945 42.35 22.41 12.37
CA THR A 945 42.99 22.10 13.65
C THR A 945 42.04 21.35 14.59
N GLU A 946 40.79 21.78 14.71
CA GLU A 946 39.79 21.11 15.56
C GLU A 946 39.47 19.70 15.05
N LEU A 947 39.36 19.52 13.73
CA LEU A 947 39.15 18.21 13.14
C LEU A 947 40.30 17.24 13.46
N LEU A 948 41.55 17.70 13.38
CA LEU A 948 42.71 16.86 13.73
C LEU A 948 42.69 16.43 15.20
N LYS A 949 42.41 17.36 16.12
CA LYS A 949 42.28 17.04 17.55
C LYS A 949 41.17 16.01 17.81
N PHE A 950 40.04 16.13 17.11
CA PHE A 950 38.96 15.15 17.20
C PHE A 950 39.40 13.75 16.75
N LEU A 951 40.27 13.64 15.75
CA LEU A 951 40.77 12.36 15.23
C LEU A 951 41.81 11.71 16.14
N GLU A 952 42.54 12.48 16.96
CA GLU A 952 43.60 11.98 17.84
C GLU A 952 43.07 10.93 18.84
N GLU A 953 41.85 11.13 19.32
CA GLU A 953 41.15 10.24 20.27
C GLU A 953 40.42 9.06 19.60
N LYS A 954 40.47 8.94 18.26
CA LYS A 954 39.73 7.91 17.51
C LYS A 954 40.59 6.69 17.17
N PRO A 955 39.98 5.49 17.01
CA PRO A 955 40.70 4.26 16.68
C PRO A 955 41.06 4.20 15.19
N LEU A 956 41.96 5.09 14.78
CA LEU A 956 42.53 5.16 13.43
C LEU A 956 43.96 4.63 13.43
N GLU A 957 44.30 3.81 12.44
CA GLU A 957 45.67 3.35 12.22
C GLU A 957 46.51 4.47 11.59
N SER A 958 45.94 5.13 10.58
CA SER A 958 46.63 6.18 9.83
C SER A 958 45.65 7.21 9.28
N VAL A 959 46.14 8.46 9.23
CA VAL A 959 45.43 9.60 8.65
C VAL A 959 46.36 10.28 7.64
N TYR A 960 45.98 10.23 6.38
CA TYR A 960 46.66 10.88 5.27
C TYR A 960 45.99 12.21 4.97
N LEU A 961 46.76 13.29 5.05
CA LEU A 961 46.28 14.66 4.93
C LEU A 961 46.79 15.30 3.63
N VAL A 962 45.87 15.80 2.81
CA VAL A 962 46.16 16.36 1.48
C VAL A 962 45.73 17.82 1.40
N GLY A 963 46.68 18.70 1.10
CA GLY A 963 46.43 20.14 0.95
C GLY A 963 47.21 20.99 1.96
N ASP A 964 47.22 22.30 1.71
CA ASP A 964 48.07 23.26 2.41
C ASP A 964 47.51 23.60 3.81
N GLU A 965 46.18 23.58 3.98
CA GLU A 965 45.53 23.90 5.26
C GLU A 965 45.78 22.82 6.30
N PHE A 966 45.65 21.54 5.91
CA PHE A 966 46.05 20.44 6.78
C PHE A 966 47.56 20.39 7.03
N LYS A 967 48.40 20.68 6.03
CA LYS A 967 49.86 20.79 6.21
C LYS A 967 50.21 21.85 7.27
N ALA A 968 49.52 22.99 7.28
CA ALA A 968 49.69 24.02 8.29
C ALA A 968 49.14 23.61 9.68
N SER A 969 48.10 22.77 9.72
CA SER A 969 47.41 22.38 10.96
C SER A 969 48.01 21.16 11.68
N ILE A 970 48.86 20.36 11.02
CA ILE A 970 49.33 19.07 11.56
C ILE A 970 50.09 19.17 12.90
N SER A 971 50.74 20.31 13.16
CA SER A 971 51.45 20.56 14.42
C SER A 971 50.54 20.60 15.66
N ALA A 972 49.22 20.59 15.48
CA ALA A 972 48.24 20.63 16.56
C ALA A 972 47.94 19.27 17.21
N VAL A 973 48.48 18.16 16.68
CA VAL A 973 48.34 16.80 17.21
C VAL A 973 49.71 16.19 17.54
N GLY A 974 49.75 15.19 18.43
CA GLY A 974 50.99 14.53 18.83
C GLY A 974 51.69 13.76 17.71
N ASP A 975 53.02 13.71 17.75
CA ASP A 975 53.85 12.96 16.80
C ASP A 975 53.98 11.48 17.20
N ASP A 976 52.87 10.74 17.09
CA ASP A 976 52.82 9.29 17.28
C ASP A 976 52.92 8.51 15.96
N GLY A 977 53.19 9.22 14.85
CA GLY A 977 53.32 8.66 13.51
C GLY A 977 51.99 8.29 12.82
N ARG A 978 50.81 8.51 13.42
CA ARG A 978 49.51 8.22 12.77
C ARG A 978 49.15 9.23 11.69
N PHE A 979 49.41 10.51 11.91
CA PHE A 979 49.07 11.61 11.00
C PHE A 979 50.23 11.89 10.04
N ARG A 980 49.95 11.90 8.73
CA ARG A 980 50.95 12.10 7.67
C ARG A 980 50.43 13.04 6.61
N THR A 981 51.20 14.07 6.25
CA THR A 981 50.93 14.87 5.06
C THR A 981 51.35 14.09 3.81
N THR A 982 50.55 14.13 2.75
CA THR A 982 50.85 13.48 1.47
C THR A 982 50.36 14.33 0.30
N ASP A 983 50.85 14.03 -0.90
CA ASP A 983 50.42 14.69 -2.13
C ASP A 983 49.52 13.75 -2.96
N LEU A 984 48.73 14.30 -3.88
CA LEU A 984 47.74 13.54 -4.65
C LEU A 984 48.34 12.37 -5.45
N GLY A 985 49.59 12.52 -5.90
CA GLY A 985 50.29 11.49 -6.69
C GLY A 985 50.57 10.20 -5.91
N ASP A 986 50.55 10.25 -4.57
CA ASP A 986 50.79 9.08 -3.73
C ASP A 986 49.51 8.30 -3.40
N LEU A 987 48.33 8.82 -3.76
CA LEU A 987 47.03 8.22 -3.41
C LEU A 987 46.90 6.78 -3.91
N GLU A 988 47.28 6.53 -5.17
CA GLU A 988 47.23 5.19 -5.77
C GLU A 988 48.14 4.20 -5.03
N ASN A 989 49.35 4.64 -4.65
CA ASN A 989 50.28 3.81 -3.87
C ASN A 989 49.71 3.47 -2.49
N ILE A 990 49.06 4.43 -1.82
CA ILE A 990 48.40 4.21 -0.53
C ILE A 990 47.26 3.18 -0.69
N LEU A 991 46.42 3.33 -1.71
CA LEU A 991 45.27 2.45 -1.95
C LEU A 991 45.64 1.06 -2.48
N THR A 992 46.83 0.88 -3.06
CA THR A 992 47.26 -0.42 -3.64
C THR A 992 48.22 -1.21 -2.76
N GLN A 993 49.17 -0.55 -2.08
CA GLN A 993 50.25 -1.24 -1.38
C GLN A 993 50.02 -1.39 0.14
N GLN A 994 49.08 -0.62 0.71
CA GLN A 994 48.91 -0.56 2.16
C GLN A 994 47.56 -1.10 2.66
N VAL A 995 46.74 -1.66 1.76
CA VAL A 995 45.41 -2.17 2.09
C VAL A 995 45.47 -3.65 2.48
N SER A 996 44.91 -3.98 3.65
CA SER A 996 44.82 -5.33 4.18
C SER A 996 43.37 -5.86 4.18
N PRO A 997 43.16 -7.19 4.25
CA PRO A 997 41.82 -7.77 4.31
C PRO A 997 40.97 -7.21 5.48
N GLY A 998 39.75 -6.76 5.17
CA GLY A 998 38.81 -6.24 6.15
C GLY A 998 39.03 -4.79 6.60
N ASP A 999 39.96 -4.07 5.98
CA ASP A 999 40.19 -2.63 6.22
C ASP A 999 38.99 -1.79 5.77
N VAL A 1000 38.79 -0.65 6.44
CA VAL A 1000 37.82 0.39 6.06
C VAL A 1000 38.56 1.70 5.86
N ILE A 1001 38.48 2.25 4.65
CA ILE A 1001 39.21 3.43 4.20
C ILE A 1001 38.22 4.53 3.89
N LEU A 1002 38.31 5.68 4.55
CA LEU A 1002 37.51 6.86 4.19
C LEU A 1002 38.32 7.77 3.27
N VAL A 1003 37.77 8.17 2.13
CA VAL A 1003 38.36 9.20 1.26
C VAL A 1003 37.42 10.39 1.21
N LYS A 1004 37.89 11.58 1.60
CA LYS A 1004 37.06 12.78 1.63
C LYS A 1004 37.86 14.07 1.45
N GLY A 1005 37.38 14.98 0.62
CA GLY A 1005 37.96 16.33 0.49
C GLY A 1005 37.06 17.25 -0.30
N SER A 1006 37.40 18.54 -0.36
CA SER A 1006 36.73 19.47 -1.27
C SER A 1006 37.06 19.14 -2.73
N ASN A 1007 36.16 19.48 -3.67
CA ASN A 1007 36.38 19.22 -5.10
C ASN A 1007 37.69 19.86 -5.62
N SER A 1008 38.10 20.98 -5.04
CA SER A 1008 39.35 21.68 -5.37
C SER A 1008 40.61 20.90 -5.00
N THR A 1009 40.53 19.92 -4.10
CA THR A 1009 41.71 19.11 -3.73
C THR A 1009 42.09 18.13 -4.82
N GLY A 1010 41.23 17.82 -5.79
CA GLY A 1010 41.53 16.84 -6.83
C GLY A 1010 41.39 15.37 -6.41
N LEU A 1011 41.03 15.09 -5.15
CA LEU A 1011 40.87 13.73 -4.63
C LEU A 1011 39.81 12.93 -5.39
N PHE A 1012 38.67 13.55 -5.71
CA PHE A 1012 37.59 12.92 -6.47
C PHE A 1012 38.07 12.39 -7.82
N GLN A 1013 38.79 13.21 -8.58
CA GLN A 1013 39.29 12.85 -9.90
C GLN A 1013 40.33 11.73 -9.85
N HIS A 1014 41.18 11.69 -8.82
CA HIS A 1014 42.18 10.64 -8.66
C HIS A 1014 41.56 9.32 -8.20
N LEU A 1015 40.59 9.36 -7.29
CA LEU A 1015 39.87 8.16 -6.87
C LEU A 1015 39.03 7.57 -8.02
N GLU A 1016 38.41 8.42 -8.85
CA GLU A 1016 37.70 7.94 -10.05
C GLU A 1016 38.64 7.30 -11.06
N LYS A 1017 39.82 7.86 -11.29
CA LYS A 1017 40.85 7.23 -12.15
C LYS A 1017 41.22 5.84 -11.61
N PHE A 1018 41.52 5.75 -10.32
CA PHE A 1018 41.83 4.48 -9.65
C PHE A 1018 40.68 3.46 -9.76
N ARG A 1019 39.42 3.90 -9.72
CA ARG A 1019 38.27 3.00 -9.90
C ARG A 1019 38.17 2.44 -11.32
N THR A 1020 38.62 3.19 -12.32
CA THR A 1020 38.54 2.81 -13.74
C THR A 1020 39.74 2.03 -14.26
N SER A 1021 40.87 2.07 -13.53
CA SER A 1021 42.07 1.25 -13.78
C SER A 1021 41.94 -0.14 -13.17
#